data_AF-A0A534N3F4-F1
#
_entry.id   AF-A0A534N3F4-F1
#
_cell.length_a   1.000
_cell.length_b   1.000
_cell.length_c   1.000
_cell.angle_alpha   90.00
_cell.angle_beta   90.00
_cell.angle_gamma   90.00
#
_symmetry.space_group_name_H-M   'P 1'
#
loop_
_entity.id
_entity.type
_entity.pdbx_description
1 polymer ?
#
loop_
_entity_poly.entity_id
_entity_poly.type
_entity_poly.pdbx_seq_one_letter_code
_entity_poly.pdbx_strand_id
1 'polypeptide(L)'
;MRTSVVVVLTAWLLLASSSFVAVSGTRAATTPPRPMGGFVDSMLWSAQPSEAQALLDLQSGALDVYAYPLKTAGDILSAHQNPNLRTIDSFGTEDNLFVNPVPVNQSLAPGVFNPFAVPEIRQALNYLLDRDYINAQIFGGYGAGHSAIWNPASPEAARDPFFFHDLNRQYGYNYSRAHDMVFAALNASGATYSNGNWSWQGHPIVVNIVQRVEDQRFQIGQYVASQIQTLGLQANLIPKSGGGAFQIVYNGPPDTGAWMLYTEGWAYTGLVRWPDEDLDFFYNGGEGSTIWYTAGGPYHPPQELSDIAVRLRDRNYSSVEDRQRLVERGQTLALNESVRVWLVASETQVYSDRVTNVVTDLYGGLWSPLSIRTARFATPGGTLHVGNRLNFVSPWQPWQGFAFLYDWIVRDTFSDPGVAVHPHTGAYIPIRAEFESTTAGPNGSLAVPPDAQVYNPSSGAWEAVAPGTNARSEVSFNYTFGNWHHGPAMDMNDVLYDVALIARRAAGDVAAHDPDALDAHDRAFASMFRGLRVVDSDTLEVYVDFWHPDPSFIAAAADVWPRTPWEVGELAMLTTLHDHTRVSEVTASIDGLDVIDLTKGNTVGFMDNEIASGNVTTSGPGVTRPAGFSGLITQADAEARWSSLQTWRANKLHYFPSNGPFYLDTLTPSMIAANQAQVTNDPNYPFPATRWDDLLQTPVPSLSISPIADVVIGDPAQVHLTTDVAGQPYDNATVLYRIIEPAHETVLQTGQAVRSGPGAWDVDLLPAFTANLSEGTYRFEAAATSTEASLTTYANRTFNVTSSTDIVPPTSAIDALPSYWIRGGPFVFQVTATDDKSGVALVEIHQAFSADGTDWSTPVVVGNASSPPFAFSISPSQGDGRYRFWSIARDAAGNVESLAAKSPTGDAESGLDTATPLSALGPPTGYWQPSTPLSVSSIASDDGSGLASVQLFASYSADGVSWTAPASVGTRTSGPFEFTFGWTMGEGRYRFWSIATDVAGNVEAIGGKPTTGEFEVGVDSVAPTAT
;
A
#
# COMPACT_ATOMS: atom_id res chain seq x y z
N MET A 1 1.38 -4.66 61.16
CA MET A 1 2.24 -5.86 61.38
C MET A 1 1.91 -6.90 60.31
N ARG A 2 2.89 -7.68 59.85
CA ARG A 2 2.82 -9.12 59.45
C ARG A 2 1.64 -9.59 58.55
N THR A 3 1.88 -9.94 57.27
CA THR A 3 2.20 -11.32 56.72
C THR A 3 1.06 -12.35 56.87
N SER A 4 0.68 -13.28 55.96
CA SER A 4 1.20 -13.78 54.64
C SER A 4 0.24 -14.94 54.13
N VAL A 5 0.23 -15.57 52.93
CA VAL A 5 0.98 -15.49 51.64
C VAL A 5 0.25 -16.30 50.50
N VAL A 6 0.08 -15.70 49.30
CA VAL A 6 0.20 -16.26 47.90
C VAL A 6 -0.77 -17.36 47.38
N VAL A 7 -0.84 -17.47 46.02
CA VAL A 7 -1.49 -18.49 45.13
C VAL A 7 -3.00 -18.26 44.81
N VAL A 8 -3.54 -18.28 43.57
CA VAL A 8 -3.11 -17.93 42.18
C VAL A 8 -4.34 -18.02 41.22
N LEU A 9 -4.29 -17.44 40.00
CA LEU A 9 -5.35 -17.35 38.94
C LEU A 9 -6.52 -16.38 39.27
N THR A 10 -7.19 -15.69 38.33
CA THR A 10 -7.21 -15.80 36.84
C THR A 10 -7.22 -14.40 36.16
N ALA A 11 -7.03 -14.33 34.84
CA ALA A 11 -6.88 -13.12 34.02
C ALA A 11 -8.10 -12.17 33.92
N TRP A 12 -7.87 -10.91 33.50
CA TRP A 12 -8.34 -10.31 32.22
C TRP A 12 -7.85 -8.83 32.08
N LEU A 13 -7.75 -8.33 30.84
CA LEU A 13 -7.63 -6.91 30.41
C LEU A 13 -6.56 -5.98 31.05
N LEU A 14 -5.53 -5.64 30.25
CA LEU A 14 -5.23 -4.26 29.84
C LEU A 14 -4.27 -4.23 28.63
N LEU A 15 -4.32 -3.16 27.84
CA LEU A 15 -3.59 -2.97 26.58
C LEU A 15 -2.80 -1.65 26.59
N ALA A 16 -1.83 -1.54 25.66
CA ALA A 16 -1.18 -0.30 25.20
C ALA A 16 -0.31 0.49 26.20
N SER A 17 0.97 0.10 26.34
CA SER A 17 2.10 1.03 26.59
C SER A 17 3.46 0.36 26.27
N SER A 18 3.73 0.09 24.99
CA SER A 18 4.93 -0.64 24.55
C SER A 18 6.14 0.29 24.32
N SER A 19 6.70 0.85 25.40
CA SER A 19 7.95 1.61 25.32
C SER A 19 9.12 0.69 24.94
N PHE A 20 9.66 0.84 23.73
CA PHE A 20 10.82 0.08 23.25
C PHE A 20 12.12 0.56 23.93
N VAL A 21 12.39 0.03 25.12
CA VAL A 21 13.69 0.21 25.79
C VAL A 21 14.76 -0.61 25.04
N ALA A 22 15.56 0.06 24.22
CA ALA A 22 16.71 -0.55 23.55
C ALA A 22 17.74 -1.02 24.59
N VAL A 23 17.94 -2.33 24.70
CA VAL A 23 18.89 -2.92 25.66
C VAL A 23 20.32 -2.77 25.13
N SER A 24 21.00 -1.73 25.58
CA SER A 24 22.39 -1.42 25.22
C SER A 24 23.38 -2.42 25.82
N GLY A 25 23.82 -3.38 25.00
CA GLY A 25 24.77 -4.41 25.39
C GLY A 25 26.18 -3.86 25.66
N THR A 26 26.55 -3.65 26.92
CA THR A 26 27.84 -3.05 27.30
C THR A 26 29.03 -3.98 27.02
N ARG A 27 29.71 -3.77 25.88
CA ARG A 27 31.13 -4.11 25.71
C ARG A 27 31.95 -2.83 25.65
N ALA A 28 32.75 -2.59 26.69
CA ALA A 28 33.69 -1.48 26.74
C ALA A 28 34.89 -1.74 25.80
N ALA A 29 34.71 -1.45 24.50
CA ALA A 29 35.82 -1.26 23.58
C ALA A 29 36.34 0.19 23.74
N THR A 30 37.63 0.35 23.97
CA THR A 30 38.28 1.68 24.00
C THR A 30 38.45 2.21 22.58
N THR A 31 37.36 2.75 22.02
CA THR A 31 37.39 3.45 20.73
C THR A 31 38.32 4.68 20.83
N PRO A 32 39.18 4.97 19.84
CA PRO A 32 39.86 6.26 19.78
C PRO A 32 38.84 7.40 19.70
N PRO A 33 39.18 8.62 20.14
CA PRO A 33 38.29 9.78 19.98
C PRO A 33 37.94 9.95 18.50
N ARG A 34 36.64 9.93 18.18
CA ARG A 34 36.17 10.21 16.82
C ARG A 34 36.39 11.70 16.51
N PRO A 35 36.75 12.07 15.26
CA PRO A 35 36.78 13.48 14.88
C PRO A 35 35.38 14.11 15.02
N MET A 36 35.36 15.34 15.52
CA MET A 36 34.19 16.21 15.52
C MET A 36 34.20 17.07 14.25
N GLY A 37 33.03 17.43 13.75
CA GLY A 37 32.87 18.08 12.44
C GLY A 37 32.61 17.06 11.34
N GLY A 38 33.30 17.19 10.20
CA GLY A 38 33.31 16.23 9.10
C GLY A 38 34.51 15.27 9.09
N PHE A 39 34.69 14.56 7.97
CA PHE A 39 35.73 13.51 7.82
C PHE A 39 37.03 13.98 7.15
N VAL A 40 37.01 15.10 6.44
CA VAL A 40 38.15 15.71 5.75
C VAL A 40 38.58 16.96 6.51
N ASP A 41 39.85 17.37 6.40
CA ASP A 41 40.35 18.56 7.11
C ASP A 41 39.78 19.86 6.50
N SER A 42 39.49 19.84 5.19
CA SER A 42 38.94 20.97 4.45
C SER A 42 38.28 20.54 3.13
N MET A 43 37.56 21.46 2.49
CA MET A 43 37.04 21.31 1.14
C MET A 43 37.37 22.56 0.31
N LEU A 44 37.87 22.36 -0.90
CA LEU A 44 38.11 23.42 -1.87
C LEU A 44 37.05 23.34 -2.97
N TRP A 45 36.11 24.27 -2.92
CA TRP A 45 35.10 24.47 -3.96
C TRP A 45 35.69 25.26 -5.12
N SER A 46 35.48 24.80 -6.36
CA SER A 46 35.98 25.46 -7.58
C SER A 46 34.96 25.40 -8.71
N ALA A 47 34.86 26.47 -9.50
CA ALA A 47 34.00 26.47 -10.68
C ALA A 47 34.63 25.65 -11.83
N GLN A 48 33.92 24.63 -12.29
CA GLN A 48 34.20 23.81 -13.47
C GLN A 48 32.96 23.75 -14.37
N PRO A 49 32.80 24.68 -15.33
CA PRO A 49 31.64 24.75 -16.21
C PRO A 49 31.65 23.72 -17.36
N SER A 50 32.73 22.94 -17.51
CA SER A 50 32.86 21.90 -18.54
C SER A 50 32.75 20.51 -17.92
N GLU A 51 31.61 19.85 -18.15
CA GLU A 51 31.30 18.50 -17.65
C GLU A 51 32.33 17.46 -18.13
N ALA A 52 32.69 17.50 -19.41
CA ALA A 52 33.72 16.64 -19.99
C ALA A 52 35.13 16.90 -19.38
N GLN A 53 35.42 18.13 -18.94
CA GLN A 53 36.66 18.41 -18.21
C GLN A 53 36.58 17.93 -16.75
N ALA A 54 35.43 18.07 -16.09
CA ALA A 54 35.22 17.55 -14.75
C ALA A 54 35.47 16.03 -14.68
N LEU A 55 35.04 15.27 -15.71
CA LEU A 55 35.35 13.84 -15.81
C LEU A 55 36.86 13.56 -15.89
N LEU A 56 37.65 14.40 -16.55
CA LEU A 56 39.11 14.28 -16.61
C LEU A 56 39.78 14.73 -15.30
N ASP A 57 39.25 15.76 -14.66
CA ASP A 57 39.74 16.28 -13.37
C ASP A 57 39.53 15.25 -12.24
N LEU A 58 38.38 14.57 -12.24
CA LEU A 58 38.06 13.46 -11.33
C LEU A 58 39.05 12.29 -11.48
N GLN A 59 39.31 11.89 -12.73
CA GLN A 59 40.25 10.80 -13.06
C GLN A 59 41.71 11.14 -12.71
N SER A 60 42.11 12.40 -12.88
CA SER A 60 43.50 12.84 -12.68
C SER A 60 43.83 13.22 -11.23
N GLY A 61 42.83 13.46 -10.39
CA GLY A 61 43.01 13.90 -9.00
C GLY A 61 42.92 15.40 -8.78
N ALA A 62 42.49 16.17 -9.79
CA ALA A 62 42.25 17.62 -9.67
C ALA A 62 40.86 17.95 -9.08
N LEU A 63 39.90 17.02 -9.21
CA LEU A 63 38.63 17.01 -8.48
C LEU A 63 38.43 15.66 -7.80
N ASP A 64 37.71 15.63 -6.68
CA ASP A 64 37.26 14.42 -5.98
C ASP A 64 35.75 14.18 -6.18
N VAL A 65 34.96 15.25 -6.29
CA VAL A 65 33.51 15.25 -6.51
C VAL A 65 33.13 16.30 -7.56
N TYR A 66 32.19 15.99 -8.47
CA TYR A 66 31.52 16.99 -9.30
C TYR A 66 30.04 17.09 -8.89
N ALA A 67 29.68 18.19 -8.25
CA ALA A 67 28.39 18.39 -7.59
C ALA A 67 27.29 18.93 -8.53
N TYR A 68 27.36 18.63 -9.83
CA TYR A 68 26.36 19.01 -10.82
C TYR A 68 26.13 17.86 -11.82
N PRO A 69 24.88 17.56 -12.21
CA PRO A 69 24.59 16.45 -13.10
C PRO A 69 25.12 16.67 -14.52
N LEU A 70 25.60 15.59 -15.13
CA LEU A 70 26.02 15.51 -16.53
C LEU A 70 24.79 15.66 -17.45
N LYS A 71 24.97 16.37 -18.58
CA LYS A 71 23.89 16.78 -19.50
C LYS A 71 24.04 16.24 -20.92
N THR A 72 25.03 15.37 -21.18
CA THR A 72 25.14 14.65 -22.46
C THR A 72 25.16 13.14 -22.25
N ALA A 73 24.45 12.39 -23.09
CA ALA A 73 24.48 10.92 -23.08
C ALA A 73 25.91 10.34 -23.21
N GLY A 74 26.82 11.05 -23.91
CA GLY A 74 28.21 10.63 -24.06
C GLY A 74 29.00 10.73 -22.76
N ASP A 75 28.83 11.81 -22.01
CA ASP A 75 29.48 12.02 -20.71
C ASP A 75 28.89 11.08 -19.63
N ILE A 76 27.56 10.89 -19.64
CA ILE A 76 26.85 9.93 -18.77
C ILE A 76 27.38 8.50 -18.98
N LEU A 77 27.42 8.03 -20.24
CA LEU A 77 27.96 6.71 -20.58
C LEU A 77 29.45 6.59 -20.26
N SER A 78 30.22 7.65 -20.46
CA SER A 78 31.66 7.71 -20.13
C SER A 78 31.90 7.57 -18.61
N ALA A 79 31.08 8.23 -17.79
CA ALA A 79 31.14 8.13 -16.34
C ALA A 79 30.83 6.70 -15.86
N HIS A 80 29.69 6.14 -16.30
CA HIS A 80 29.23 4.81 -15.92
C HIS A 80 30.15 3.66 -16.40
N GLN A 81 30.87 3.85 -17.50
CA GLN A 81 31.82 2.85 -18.02
C GLN A 81 33.22 2.93 -17.38
N ASN A 82 33.49 3.93 -16.53
CA ASN A 82 34.82 4.15 -15.96
C ASN A 82 34.94 3.53 -14.54
N PRO A 83 35.79 2.51 -14.33
CA PRO A 83 35.91 1.83 -13.04
C PRO A 83 36.52 2.69 -11.91
N ASN A 84 37.13 3.84 -12.26
CA ASN A 84 37.73 4.79 -11.30
C ASN A 84 36.73 5.90 -10.88
N LEU A 85 35.51 5.87 -11.42
CA LEU A 85 34.45 6.82 -11.10
C LEU A 85 33.29 6.10 -10.41
N ARG A 86 32.44 6.90 -9.76
CA ARG A 86 31.18 6.51 -9.13
C ARG A 86 30.11 7.48 -9.60
N THR A 87 28.99 6.92 -10.02
CA THR A 87 27.83 7.65 -10.52
C THR A 87 26.70 7.58 -9.49
N ILE A 88 25.94 8.67 -9.41
CA ILE A 88 24.70 8.77 -8.63
C ILE A 88 23.63 9.11 -9.66
N ASP A 89 22.81 8.13 -10.02
CA ASP A 89 21.60 8.38 -10.80
C ASP A 89 20.46 8.66 -9.81
N SER A 90 19.86 9.84 -9.95
CA SER A 90 18.79 10.37 -9.11
C SER A 90 17.73 11.03 -10.00
N PHE A 91 16.57 11.36 -9.46
CA PHE A 91 15.37 11.67 -10.26
C PHE A 91 14.76 13.05 -9.96
N GLY A 92 15.60 14.01 -9.55
CA GLY A 92 15.17 15.37 -9.20
C GLY A 92 14.99 16.33 -10.39
N THR A 93 15.77 16.19 -11.47
CA THR A 93 15.54 16.95 -12.71
C THR A 93 14.46 16.26 -13.55
N GLU A 94 13.32 16.92 -13.74
CA GLU A 94 12.22 16.49 -14.61
C GLU A 94 12.28 17.25 -15.94
N ASP A 95 12.23 16.56 -17.09
CA ASP A 95 12.06 17.19 -18.41
C ASP A 95 10.66 16.91 -18.99
N ASN A 96 9.99 17.95 -19.49
CA ASN A 96 8.62 17.90 -19.99
C ASN A 96 8.40 18.79 -21.22
N LEU A 97 7.29 18.59 -21.93
CA LEU A 97 6.76 19.65 -22.80
C LEU A 97 5.75 20.49 -22.03
N PHE A 98 5.89 21.80 -22.13
CA PHE A 98 4.81 22.74 -21.84
C PHE A 98 4.09 23.04 -23.15
N VAL A 99 2.76 22.90 -23.15
CA VAL A 99 1.91 22.81 -24.33
C VAL A 99 0.88 23.93 -24.27
N ASN A 100 1.01 24.94 -25.13
CA ASN A 100 0.16 26.13 -25.10
C ASN A 100 -1.30 25.77 -25.43
N PRO A 101 -2.26 25.89 -24.49
CA PRO A 101 -3.67 25.58 -24.73
C PRO A 101 -4.44 26.76 -25.34
N VAL A 102 -3.81 27.92 -25.51
CA VAL A 102 -4.48 29.15 -25.92
C VAL A 102 -4.73 29.15 -27.44
N PRO A 103 -5.98 29.38 -27.90
CA PRO A 103 -6.26 29.54 -29.33
C PRO A 103 -5.67 30.87 -29.84
N VAL A 104 -5.09 30.84 -31.03
CA VAL A 104 -4.47 32.04 -31.62
C VAL A 104 -5.52 33.09 -31.97
N ASN A 105 -5.30 34.30 -31.47
CA ASN A 105 -6.10 35.46 -31.73
C ASN A 105 -5.93 35.92 -33.19
N GLN A 106 -6.92 35.61 -34.01
CA GLN A 106 -6.91 35.88 -35.45
C GLN A 106 -6.91 37.37 -35.81
N SER A 107 -7.06 38.28 -34.84
CA SER A 107 -6.85 39.72 -35.05
C SER A 107 -5.38 40.13 -34.91
N LEU A 108 -4.56 39.34 -34.18
CA LEU A 108 -3.12 39.57 -34.00
C LEU A 108 -2.29 38.76 -35.02
N ALA A 109 -2.67 37.50 -35.27
CA ALA A 109 -1.99 36.61 -36.20
C ALA A 109 -2.99 35.88 -37.13
N PRO A 110 -3.55 36.57 -38.16
CA PRO A 110 -4.52 35.98 -39.07
C PRO A 110 -3.97 34.75 -39.82
N GLY A 111 -4.72 33.65 -39.80
CA GLY A 111 -4.38 32.41 -40.50
C GLY A 111 -3.37 31.52 -39.77
N VAL A 112 -2.84 31.95 -38.61
CA VAL A 112 -2.01 31.10 -37.75
C VAL A 112 -2.93 30.29 -36.84
N PHE A 113 -2.78 28.96 -36.84
CA PHE A 113 -3.59 28.04 -36.05
C PHE A 113 -2.72 27.32 -35.03
N ASN A 114 -3.03 27.42 -33.74
CA ASN A 114 -2.44 26.56 -32.71
C ASN A 114 -3.28 25.27 -32.59
N PRO A 115 -2.77 24.11 -33.04
CA PRO A 115 -3.51 22.86 -32.95
C PRO A 115 -3.66 22.37 -31.50
N PHE A 116 -2.75 22.79 -30.60
CA PHE A 116 -2.78 22.41 -29.19
C PHE A 116 -3.80 23.18 -28.35
N ALA A 117 -4.56 24.10 -28.94
CA ALA A 117 -5.80 24.59 -28.33
C ALA A 117 -6.87 23.48 -28.24
N VAL A 118 -6.80 22.45 -29.09
CA VAL A 118 -7.71 21.31 -29.10
C VAL A 118 -7.26 20.24 -28.10
N PRO A 119 -8.07 19.86 -27.09
CA PRO A 119 -7.65 18.93 -26.02
C PRO A 119 -7.16 17.57 -26.53
N GLU A 120 -7.84 17.01 -27.52
CA GLU A 120 -7.52 15.71 -28.11
C GLU A 120 -6.12 15.70 -28.76
N ILE A 121 -5.66 16.85 -29.27
CA ILE A 121 -4.33 17.01 -29.86
C ILE A 121 -3.26 17.13 -28.76
N ARG A 122 -3.58 17.76 -27.61
CA ARG A 122 -2.70 17.73 -26.43
C ARG A 122 -2.57 16.30 -25.89
N GLN A 123 -3.68 15.61 -25.69
CA GLN A 123 -3.71 14.21 -25.24
C GLN A 123 -2.94 13.28 -26.17
N ALA A 124 -3.01 13.48 -27.49
CA ALA A 124 -2.28 12.68 -28.46
C ALA A 124 -0.75 12.76 -28.31
N LEU A 125 -0.19 13.85 -27.77
CA LEU A 125 1.25 13.97 -27.54
C LEU A 125 1.78 12.90 -26.57
N ASN A 126 1.00 12.52 -25.55
CA ASN A 126 1.39 11.45 -24.62
C ASN A 126 1.60 10.11 -25.32
N TYR A 127 0.84 9.83 -26.38
CA TYR A 127 0.95 8.62 -27.20
C TYR A 127 1.93 8.77 -28.37
N LEU A 128 2.27 10.00 -28.76
CA LEU A 128 3.17 10.30 -29.89
C LEU A 128 4.65 10.24 -29.49
N LEU A 129 4.98 10.52 -28.23
CA LEU A 129 6.36 10.69 -27.78
C LEU A 129 6.86 9.42 -27.09
N ASP A 130 7.86 8.80 -27.69
CA ASP A 130 8.53 7.60 -27.18
C ASP A 130 9.54 7.99 -26.09
N ARG A 131 9.13 7.77 -24.84
CA ARG A 131 9.92 8.09 -23.64
C ARG A 131 11.12 7.15 -23.45
N ASP A 132 11.00 5.90 -23.90
CA ASP A 132 12.10 4.93 -23.86
C ASP A 132 13.17 5.32 -24.89
N TYR A 133 12.75 5.76 -26.09
CA TYR A 133 13.65 6.37 -27.07
C TYR A 133 14.34 7.64 -26.55
N ILE A 134 13.59 8.57 -25.95
CA ILE A 134 14.14 9.80 -25.37
C ILE A 134 15.20 9.45 -24.32
N ASN A 135 14.87 8.58 -23.36
CA ASN A 135 15.80 8.12 -22.34
C ASN A 135 17.07 7.48 -22.95
N ALA A 136 16.90 6.48 -23.82
CA ALA A 136 18.01 5.73 -24.39
C ALA A 136 18.92 6.57 -25.30
N GLN A 137 18.39 7.56 -26.03
CA GLN A 137 19.15 8.31 -27.05
C GLN A 137 19.62 9.70 -26.59
N ILE A 138 18.96 10.32 -25.61
CA ILE A 138 19.27 11.68 -25.13
C ILE A 138 19.85 11.66 -23.71
N PHE A 139 19.42 10.71 -22.86
CA PHE A 139 19.88 10.56 -21.48
C PHE A 139 20.78 9.32 -21.26
N GLY A 140 21.17 8.64 -22.33
CA GLY A 140 22.06 7.46 -22.29
C GLY A 140 21.45 6.20 -21.67
N GLY A 141 20.15 6.21 -21.34
CA GLY A 141 19.44 5.09 -20.72
C GLY A 141 19.38 5.10 -19.18
N TYR A 142 19.81 6.18 -18.53
CA TYR A 142 19.89 6.28 -17.06
C TYR A 142 18.78 7.11 -16.41
N GLY A 143 17.86 7.67 -17.19
CA GLY A 143 16.65 8.32 -16.68
C GLY A 143 15.47 7.37 -16.47
N ALA A 144 14.38 7.89 -15.90
CA ALA A 144 13.10 7.21 -15.73
C ALA A 144 12.03 7.86 -16.62
N GLY A 145 11.50 7.13 -17.60
CA GLY A 145 10.40 7.60 -18.45
C GLY A 145 9.06 7.62 -17.70
N HIS A 146 8.30 8.71 -17.80
CA HIS A 146 7.05 8.89 -17.05
C HIS A 146 6.03 9.77 -17.78
N SER A 147 4.74 9.49 -17.54
CA SER A 147 3.59 10.29 -18.01
C SER A 147 2.90 11.04 -16.87
N ALA A 148 3.01 10.54 -15.64
CA ALA A 148 2.50 11.20 -14.44
C ALA A 148 3.38 12.39 -14.02
N ILE A 149 2.78 13.36 -13.31
CA ILE A 149 3.46 14.55 -12.74
C ILE A 149 4.57 14.16 -11.75
N TRP A 150 4.36 13.05 -11.04
CA TRP A 150 5.31 12.47 -10.11
C TRP A 150 5.95 11.23 -10.74
N ASN A 151 7.28 11.22 -10.85
CA ASN A 151 8.02 10.14 -11.48
C ASN A 151 8.06 8.84 -10.62
N PRO A 152 8.54 7.69 -11.14
CA PRO A 152 8.53 6.41 -10.43
C PRO A 152 9.37 6.33 -9.14
N ALA A 153 10.26 7.30 -8.87
CA ALA A 153 11.02 7.42 -7.64
C ALA A 153 10.41 8.42 -6.64
N SER A 154 9.24 8.97 -6.95
CA SER A 154 8.53 9.92 -6.08
C SER A 154 7.91 9.26 -4.85
N PRO A 155 7.74 10.00 -3.74
CA PRO A 155 6.98 9.51 -2.60
C PRO A 155 5.48 9.24 -2.89
N GLU A 156 4.89 9.83 -3.94
CA GLU A 156 3.52 9.46 -4.38
C GLU A 156 3.48 8.12 -5.11
N ALA A 157 4.46 7.84 -6.00
CA ALA A 157 4.64 6.52 -6.59
C ALA A 157 5.01 5.45 -5.55
N ALA A 158 5.59 5.85 -4.42
CA ALA A 158 5.82 4.98 -3.27
C ALA A 158 4.55 4.71 -2.43
N ARG A 159 3.52 5.58 -2.49
CA ARG A 159 2.23 5.45 -1.77
C ARG A 159 1.24 4.55 -2.49
N ASP A 160 0.92 4.85 -3.75
CA ASP A 160 0.19 3.93 -4.63
C ASP A 160 1.05 3.56 -5.85
N PRO A 161 1.91 2.54 -5.70
CA PRO A 161 2.75 2.08 -6.80
C PRO A 161 1.95 1.49 -7.96
N PHE A 162 0.74 0.98 -7.73
CA PHE A 162 -0.06 0.39 -8.80
C PHE A 162 -0.76 1.45 -9.66
N PHE A 163 -1.29 2.52 -9.06
CA PHE A 163 -1.89 3.64 -9.78
C PHE A 163 -0.88 4.30 -10.72
N PHE A 164 0.29 4.73 -10.21
CA PHE A 164 1.28 5.43 -11.02
C PHE A 164 1.93 4.52 -12.07
N HIS A 165 2.17 3.25 -11.76
CA HIS A 165 2.69 2.28 -12.72
C HIS A 165 1.68 1.99 -13.86
N ASP A 166 0.40 1.78 -13.55
CA ASP A 166 -0.64 1.58 -14.57
C ASP A 166 -0.85 2.82 -15.43
N LEU A 167 -0.80 4.01 -14.83
CA LEU A 167 -0.99 5.26 -15.56
C LEU A 167 0.15 5.50 -16.56
N ASN A 168 1.40 5.24 -16.16
CA ASN A 168 2.55 5.26 -17.06
C ASN A 168 2.44 4.21 -18.19
N ARG A 169 1.87 3.02 -17.91
CA ARG A 169 1.58 2.00 -18.93
C ARG A 169 0.46 2.43 -19.88
N GLN A 170 -0.61 3.03 -19.35
CA GLN A 170 -1.81 3.44 -20.08
C GLN A 170 -1.51 4.55 -21.11
N TYR A 171 -0.60 5.46 -20.77
CA TYR A 171 -0.15 6.59 -21.60
C TYR A 171 1.19 6.32 -22.31
N GLY A 172 1.62 5.05 -22.38
CA GLY A 172 2.79 4.63 -23.15
C GLY A 172 2.66 4.87 -24.66
N TYR A 173 3.80 4.86 -25.35
CA TYR A 173 3.92 5.19 -26.77
C TYR A 173 3.01 4.33 -27.66
N ASN A 174 2.16 4.99 -28.45
CA ASN A 174 1.23 4.36 -29.38
C ASN A 174 0.95 5.31 -30.56
N TYR A 175 1.86 5.29 -31.56
CA TYR A 175 1.76 6.13 -32.75
C TYR A 175 0.39 6.04 -33.46
N SER A 176 -0.20 4.85 -33.60
CA SER A 176 -1.49 4.70 -34.29
C SER A 176 -2.61 5.45 -33.57
N ARG A 177 -2.65 5.36 -32.23
CA ARG A 177 -3.61 6.10 -31.42
C ARG A 177 -3.39 7.61 -31.51
N ALA A 178 -2.14 8.06 -31.43
CA ALA A 178 -1.79 9.47 -31.59
C ALA A 178 -2.22 10.03 -32.95
N HIS A 179 -1.89 9.30 -34.02
CA HIS A 179 -2.27 9.61 -35.40
C HIS A 179 -3.78 9.77 -35.55
N ASP A 180 -4.56 8.78 -35.12
CA ASP A 180 -6.02 8.78 -35.31
C ASP A 180 -6.70 9.89 -34.50
N MET A 181 -6.21 10.18 -33.29
CA MET A 181 -6.68 11.32 -32.47
C MET A 181 -6.40 12.66 -33.17
N VAL A 182 -5.17 12.88 -33.66
CA VAL A 182 -4.80 14.14 -34.33
C VAL A 182 -5.54 14.32 -35.66
N PHE A 183 -5.66 13.26 -36.47
CA PHE A 183 -6.36 13.32 -37.75
C PHE A 183 -7.86 13.58 -37.58
N ALA A 184 -8.51 12.96 -36.59
CA ALA A 184 -9.90 13.25 -36.26
C ALA A 184 -10.10 14.70 -35.78
N ALA A 185 -9.26 15.16 -34.85
CA ALA A 185 -9.35 16.48 -34.24
C ALA A 185 -9.06 17.64 -35.22
N LEU A 186 -8.05 17.50 -36.08
CA LEU A 186 -7.74 18.51 -37.12
C LEU A 186 -8.84 18.59 -38.18
N ASN A 187 -9.38 17.46 -38.62
CA ASN A 187 -10.51 17.42 -39.54
C ASN A 187 -11.78 18.03 -38.92
N ALA A 188 -12.07 17.76 -37.64
CA ALA A 188 -13.15 18.40 -36.90
C ALA A 188 -12.95 19.92 -36.73
N SER A 189 -11.70 20.38 -36.64
CA SER A 189 -11.31 21.80 -36.57
C SER A 189 -11.40 22.53 -37.92
N GLY A 190 -11.84 21.85 -38.99
CA GLY A 190 -11.92 22.41 -40.34
C GLY A 190 -10.58 22.56 -41.06
N ALA A 191 -9.52 21.90 -40.57
CA ALA A 191 -8.26 21.79 -41.30
C ALA A 191 -8.41 20.76 -42.44
N THR A 192 -7.66 20.96 -43.52
CA THR A 192 -7.63 20.05 -44.68
C THR A 192 -6.23 19.47 -44.87
N TYR A 193 -6.18 18.15 -45.06
CA TYR A 193 -4.95 17.40 -45.33
C TYR A 193 -4.75 17.22 -46.83
N SER A 194 -3.61 17.65 -47.37
CA SER A 194 -3.26 17.46 -48.78
C SER A 194 -1.76 17.37 -48.98
N ASN A 195 -1.30 16.55 -49.93
CA ASN A 195 0.13 16.37 -50.23
C ASN A 195 1.01 16.12 -48.98
N GLY A 196 0.51 15.32 -48.03
CA GLY A 196 1.20 14.99 -46.78
C GLY A 196 1.26 16.12 -45.74
N ASN A 197 0.53 17.22 -45.93
CA ASN A 197 0.58 18.40 -45.07
C ASN A 197 -0.82 18.84 -44.65
N TRP A 198 -0.96 19.35 -43.42
CA TRP A 198 -2.17 20.02 -42.95
C TRP A 198 -2.18 21.52 -43.25
N SER A 199 -3.37 22.03 -43.59
CA SER A 199 -3.62 23.46 -43.73
C SER A 199 -4.95 23.86 -43.10
N TRP A 200 -5.02 25.05 -42.51
CA TRP A 200 -6.23 25.62 -41.92
C TRP A 200 -6.50 26.99 -42.56
N GLN A 201 -7.74 27.22 -42.99
CA GLN A 201 -8.13 28.40 -43.81
C GLN A 201 -7.24 28.66 -45.05
N GLY A 202 -6.56 27.63 -45.56
CA GLY A 202 -5.62 27.72 -46.70
C GLY A 202 -4.17 28.04 -46.32
N HIS A 203 -3.86 28.24 -45.05
CA HIS A 203 -2.49 28.44 -44.52
C HIS A 203 -1.95 27.12 -43.94
N PRO A 204 -0.66 26.75 -44.15
CA PRO A 204 -0.08 25.57 -43.51
C PRO A 204 -0.11 25.66 -41.98
N ILE A 205 -0.36 24.53 -41.29
CA ILE A 205 -0.25 24.49 -39.83
C ILE A 205 1.22 24.35 -39.45
N VAL A 206 1.81 25.43 -38.94
CA VAL A 206 3.20 25.50 -38.48
C VAL A 206 3.24 25.59 -36.96
N VAL A 207 3.81 24.57 -36.32
CA VAL A 207 4.02 24.51 -34.88
C VAL A 207 5.33 25.22 -34.52
N ASN A 208 5.24 26.28 -33.73
CA ASN A 208 6.38 26.99 -33.17
C ASN A 208 6.85 26.29 -31.88
N ILE A 209 8.04 25.68 -31.93
CA ILE A 209 8.65 24.94 -30.81
C ILE A 209 9.80 25.77 -30.25
N VAL A 210 9.65 26.31 -29.05
CA VAL A 210 10.75 26.94 -28.32
C VAL A 210 11.60 25.84 -27.71
N GLN A 211 12.91 25.84 -27.96
CA GLN A 211 13.83 24.87 -27.40
C GLN A 211 14.99 25.54 -26.67
N ARG A 212 15.24 25.08 -25.44
CA ARG A 212 16.46 25.38 -24.66
C ARG A 212 17.71 24.94 -25.42
N VAL A 213 18.87 25.54 -25.14
CA VAL A 213 20.14 25.25 -25.85
C VAL A 213 21.27 24.77 -24.93
N GLU A 214 21.05 24.79 -23.62
CA GLU A 214 22.09 24.54 -22.60
C GLU A 214 22.22 23.06 -22.17
N ASP A 215 21.26 22.21 -22.56
CA ASP A 215 21.04 20.86 -22.01
C ASP A 215 20.18 19.99 -22.96
N GLN A 216 19.83 18.77 -22.51
CA GLN A 216 19.11 17.73 -23.26
C GLN A 216 17.86 18.23 -24.00
N ARG A 217 17.19 19.26 -23.48
CA ARG A 217 15.98 19.89 -24.05
C ARG A 217 16.16 20.43 -25.47
N PHE A 218 17.40 20.68 -25.90
CA PHE A 218 17.73 21.00 -27.29
C PHE A 218 17.50 19.81 -28.25
N GLN A 219 17.84 18.59 -27.80
CA GLN A 219 17.64 17.36 -28.56
C GLN A 219 16.18 16.89 -28.49
N ILE A 220 15.52 17.08 -27.34
CA ILE A 220 14.08 16.82 -27.19
C ILE A 220 13.28 17.67 -28.21
N GLY A 221 13.62 18.95 -28.39
CA GLY A 221 12.92 19.83 -29.34
C GLY A 221 13.02 19.32 -30.79
N GLN A 222 14.20 18.84 -31.18
CA GLN A 222 14.43 18.21 -32.49
C GLN A 222 13.66 16.88 -32.66
N TYR A 223 13.64 16.04 -31.62
CA TYR A 223 12.86 14.80 -31.62
C TYR A 223 11.36 15.09 -31.77
N VAL A 224 10.81 16.00 -30.97
CA VAL A 224 9.38 16.39 -31.04
C VAL A 224 9.02 16.96 -32.40
N ALA A 225 9.87 17.81 -32.98
CA ALA A 225 9.69 18.31 -34.35
C ALA A 225 9.61 17.16 -35.38
N SER A 226 10.47 16.15 -35.27
CA SER A 226 10.43 14.98 -36.14
C SER A 226 9.13 14.18 -35.99
N GLN A 227 8.61 14.02 -34.76
CA GLN A 227 7.39 13.26 -34.52
C GLN A 227 6.16 13.97 -35.09
N ILE A 228 5.97 15.28 -34.85
CA ILE A 228 4.80 16.00 -35.40
C ILE A 228 4.85 16.10 -36.93
N GLN A 229 6.04 16.06 -37.54
CA GLN A 229 6.20 16.01 -39.00
C GLN A 229 5.69 14.69 -39.61
N THR A 230 5.73 13.56 -38.89
CA THR A 230 5.12 12.30 -39.37
C THR A 230 3.61 12.39 -39.51
N LEU A 231 2.96 13.25 -38.71
CA LEU A 231 1.53 13.55 -38.77
C LEU A 231 1.18 14.63 -39.83
N GLY A 232 2.18 15.14 -40.57
CA GLY A 232 2.01 16.17 -41.59
C GLY A 232 1.79 17.59 -41.04
N LEU A 233 2.17 17.85 -39.78
CA LEU A 233 2.30 19.20 -39.25
C LEU A 233 3.69 19.75 -39.61
N GLN A 234 3.79 21.04 -39.90
CA GLN A 234 5.08 21.69 -40.11
C GLN A 234 5.66 22.14 -38.76
N ALA A 235 6.98 22.10 -38.61
CA ALA A 235 7.65 22.46 -37.36
C ALA A 235 8.65 23.59 -37.60
N ASN A 236 8.65 24.58 -36.70
CA ASN A 236 9.60 25.68 -36.66
C ASN A 236 10.34 25.66 -35.31
N LEU A 237 11.63 25.34 -35.33
CA LEU A 237 12.48 25.27 -34.14
C LEU A 237 13.02 26.66 -33.78
N ILE A 238 12.74 27.11 -32.57
CA ILE A 238 13.13 28.42 -32.04
C ILE A 238 14.15 28.21 -30.90
N PRO A 239 15.45 28.09 -31.21
CA PRO A 239 16.49 27.92 -30.20
C PRO A 239 16.67 29.18 -29.35
N LYS A 240 16.67 29.01 -28.02
CA LYS A 240 16.83 30.09 -27.03
C LYS A 240 17.62 29.60 -25.81
N SER A 241 18.34 30.52 -25.17
CA SER A 241 18.76 30.32 -23.78
C SER A 241 17.56 30.39 -22.83
N GLY A 242 17.70 29.92 -21.59
CA GLY A 242 16.65 29.93 -20.57
C GLY A 242 15.95 31.27 -20.44
N GLY A 243 16.68 32.34 -20.13
CA GLY A 243 16.10 33.70 -20.07
C GLY A 243 15.45 34.15 -21.39
N GLY A 244 15.98 33.74 -22.55
CA GLY A 244 15.39 34.02 -23.86
C GLY A 244 14.12 33.22 -24.17
N ALA A 245 13.92 32.07 -23.52
CA ALA A 245 12.71 31.26 -23.61
C ALA A 245 11.62 31.76 -22.65
N PHE A 246 11.98 32.09 -21.41
CA PHE A 246 11.05 32.69 -20.42
C PHE A 246 10.35 33.94 -20.96
N GLN A 247 11.07 34.83 -21.66
CA GLN A 247 10.47 36.04 -22.25
C GLN A 247 9.52 35.77 -23.44
N ILE A 248 9.44 34.53 -23.94
CA ILE A 248 8.51 34.12 -25.01
C ILE A 248 7.36 33.28 -24.43
N VAL A 249 7.68 32.36 -23.52
CA VAL A 249 6.77 31.31 -23.03
C VAL A 249 6.02 31.75 -21.78
N TYR A 250 6.73 32.35 -20.82
CA TYR A 250 6.17 32.74 -19.53
C TYR A 250 5.62 34.16 -19.57
N ASN A 251 6.44 35.11 -20.03
CA ASN A 251 6.10 36.55 -20.04
C ASN A 251 5.51 37.02 -21.39
N GLY A 252 5.53 36.19 -22.43
CA GLY A 252 5.13 36.56 -23.79
C GLY A 252 3.64 36.28 -24.07
N PRO A 253 2.96 37.09 -24.90
CA PRO A 253 1.52 36.97 -25.12
C PRO A 253 1.14 35.64 -25.79
N PRO A 254 0.37 34.76 -25.12
CA PRO A 254 0.21 33.36 -25.53
C PRO A 254 -0.72 33.17 -26.73
N ASP A 255 -1.58 34.15 -27.02
CA ASP A 255 -2.57 34.15 -28.10
C ASP A 255 -1.98 34.59 -29.45
N THR A 256 -0.70 34.97 -29.51
CA THR A 256 -0.02 35.38 -30.75
C THR A 256 0.46 34.22 -31.62
N GLY A 257 0.50 33.00 -31.07
CA GLY A 257 1.10 31.83 -31.72
C GLY A 257 2.63 31.87 -31.79
N ALA A 258 3.30 32.82 -31.13
CA ALA A 258 4.77 32.93 -31.11
C ALA A 258 5.46 31.67 -30.54
N TRP A 259 4.78 30.93 -29.67
CA TRP A 259 5.12 29.58 -29.25
C TRP A 259 3.85 28.72 -29.15
N MET A 260 4.02 27.41 -29.31
CA MET A 260 2.96 26.41 -29.20
C MET A 260 3.39 25.21 -28.36
N LEU A 261 4.68 24.82 -28.47
CA LEU A 261 5.34 23.87 -27.59
C LEU A 261 6.62 24.52 -27.04
N TYR A 262 6.99 24.17 -25.81
CA TYR A 262 8.26 24.52 -25.19
C TYR A 262 8.89 23.26 -24.58
N THR A 263 10.18 23.03 -24.83
CA THR A 263 10.94 22.04 -24.05
C THR A 263 11.30 22.63 -22.70
N GLU A 264 10.52 22.24 -21.71
CA GLU A 264 10.57 22.69 -20.33
C GLU A 264 11.31 21.65 -19.48
N GLY A 265 11.75 22.05 -18.29
CA GLY A 265 12.29 21.12 -17.31
C GLY A 265 12.70 21.82 -16.01
N TRP A 266 12.50 21.10 -14.92
CA TRP A 266 12.52 21.58 -13.53
C TRP A 266 13.52 20.76 -12.72
N ALA A 267 13.89 21.24 -11.53
CA ALA A 267 14.83 20.53 -10.65
C ALA A 267 14.36 20.60 -9.19
N TYR A 268 14.04 19.45 -8.61
CA TYR A 268 13.83 19.25 -7.19
C TYR A 268 15.18 18.99 -6.51
N THR A 269 15.61 19.91 -5.65
CA THR A 269 16.95 19.87 -5.03
C THR A 269 17.07 18.93 -3.83
N GLY A 270 15.96 18.27 -3.47
CA GLY A 270 15.86 17.20 -2.48
C GLY A 270 14.49 16.54 -2.55
N LEU A 271 14.34 15.37 -1.93
CA LEU A 271 13.11 14.58 -1.99
C LEU A 271 11.97 15.20 -1.17
N VAL A 272 10.81 15.50 -1.78
CA VAL A 272 9.66 16.08 -1.05
C VAL A 272 8.63 14.99 -0.72
N ARG A 273 8.41 14.70 0.58
CA ARG A 273 7.49 13.62 0.99
C ARG A 273 6.02 13.89 0.68
N TRP A 274 5.58 15.15 0.69
CA TRP A 274 4.18 15.55 0.49
C TRP A 274 4.13 16.70 -0.54
N PRO A 275 4.23 16.40 -1.84
CA PRO A 275 4.25 17.37 -2.93
C PRO A 275 2.83 17.90 -3.26
N ASP A 276 2.15 18.43 -2.25
CA ASP A 276 0.74 18.82 -2.32
C ASP A 276 0.49 20.08 -3.17
N GLU A 277 1.56 20.80 -3.55
CA GLU A 277 1.50 22.09 -4.26
C GLU A 277 1.69 21.93 -5.78
N ASP A 278 2.24 20.79 -6.25
CA ASP A 278 2.61 20.55 -7.64
C ASP A 278 1.43 20.66 -8.62
N LEU A 279 0.24 20.17 -8.25
CA LEU A 279 -0.95 20.29 -9.10
C LEU A 279 -1.42 21.74 -9.25
N ASP A 280 -1.19 22.60 -8.26
CA ASP A 280 -1.49 24.03 -8.36
C ASP A 280 -0.43 24.75 -9.19
N PHE A 281 0.84 24.43 -8.94
CA PHE A 281 1.99 24.94 -9.66
C PHE A 281 1.91 24.62 -11.16
N PHE A 282 1.83 23.35 -11.54
CA PHE A 282 1.92 22.89 -12.93
C PHE A 282 0.60 22.93 -13.71
N TYR A 283 -0.57 22.88 -13.04
CA TYR A 283 -1.88 22.74 -13.70
C TYR A 283 -2.94 23.78 -13.29
N ASN A 284 -2.64 24.71 -12.37
CA ASN A 284 -3.55 25.80 -11.98
C ASN A 284 -2.91 27.21 -12.08
N GLY A 285 -1.64 27.28 -12.49
CA GLY A 285 -0.92 28.53 -12.75
C GLY A 285 -0.12 29.09 -11.58
N GLY A 286 0.21 28.29 -10.56
CA GLY A 286 1.15 28.68 -9.50
C GLY A 286 2.56 29.01 -10.02
N GLU A 287 2.94 28.49 -11.19
CA GLU A 287 4.18 28.86 -11.92
C GLU A 287 4.15 30.26 -12.59
N GLY A 288 2.98 30.90 -12.67
CA GLY A 288 2.85 32.32 -13.01
C GLY A 288 2.90 32.72 -14.49
N SER A 289 3.01 31.78 -15.45
CA SER A 289 3.02 32.11 -16.88
C SER A 289 1.70 32.70 -17.39
N THR A 290 1.82 33.59 -18.37
CA THR A 290 0.72 34.36 -18.97
C THR A 290 -0.33 33.55 -19.73
N ILE A 291 -0.25 32.21 -19.83
CA ILE A 291 -1.40 31.40 -20.28
C ILE A 291 -2.53 31.45 -19.25
N TRP A 292 -2.19 31.43 -17.96
CA TRP A 292 -3.11 31.17 -16.87
C TRP A 292 -3.95 32.38 -16.51
N TYR A 293 -5.25 32.19 -16.28
CA TYR A 293 -6.15 33.25 -15.82
C TYR A 293 -5.70 33.92 -14.51
N THR A 294 -5.07 33.14 -13.61
CA THR A 294 -4.44 33.63 -12.36
C THR A 294 -3.31 34.65 -12.62
N ALA A 295 -2.62 34.55 -13.76
CA ALA A 295 -1.61 35.51 -14.23
C ALA A 295 -2.17 36.56 -15.22
N GLY A 296 -3.50 36.68 -15.34
CA GLY A 296 -4.17 37.59 -16.29
C GLY A 296 -4.29 37.04 -17.72
N GLY A 297 -3.96 35.77 -17.94
CA GLY A 297 -4.11 35.06 -19.20
C GLY A 297 -5.57 34.64 -19.53
N PRO A 298 -5.78 34.01 -20.70
CA PRO A 298 -7.12 33.60 -21.15
C PRO A 298 -7.51 32.16 -20.78
N TYR A 299 -6.59 31.33 -20.28
CA TYR A 299 -6.85 29.90 -20.06
C TYR A 299 -7.23 29.57 -18.61
N HIS A 300 -8.26 28.73 -18.48
CA HIS A 300 -8.69 28.11 -17.23
C HIS A 300 -8.58 26.57 -17.36
N PRO A 301 -8.01 25.87 -16.37
CA PRO A 301 -8.11 24.41 -16.31
C PRO A 301 -9.56 23.97 -16.01
N PRO A 302 -9.90 22.67 -16.18
CA PRO A 302 -11.17 22.12 -15.74
C PRO A 302 -11.45 22.43 -14.27
N GLN A 303 -12.66 22.87 -13.93
CA GLN A 303 -12.98 23.34 -12.58
C GLN A 303 -12.64 22.31 -11.50
N GLU A 304 -12.96 21.02 -11.73
CA GLU A 304 -12.65 19.94 -10.78
C GLU A 304 -11.13 19.80 -10.52
N LEU A 305 -10.28 20.05 -11.52
CA LEU A 305 -8.82 20.03 -11.36
C LEU A 305 -8.34 21.25 -10.56
N SER A 306 -8.91 22.44 -10.82
CA SER A 306 -8.63 23.67 -10.08
C SER A 306 -9.04 23.54 -8.59
N ASP A 307 -10.25 23.04 -8.33
CA ASP A 307 -10.79 22.80 -6.99
C ASP A 307 -9.95 21.75 -6.22
N ILE A 308 -9.41 20.73 -6.91
CA ILE A 308 -8.49 19.74 -6.33
C ILE A 308 -7.12 20.34 -6.01
N ALA A 309 -6.53 21.07 -6.97
CA ALA A 309 -5.21 21.68 -6.82
C ALA A 309 -5.15 22.67 -5.65
N VAL A 310 -6.13 23.57 -5.58
CA VAL A 310 -6.30 24.51 -4.46
C VAL A 310 -6.48 23.77 -3.14
N ARG A 311 -7.28 22.69 -3.10
CA ARG A 311 -7.49 21.91 -1.87
C ARG A 311 -6.24 21.17 -1.38
N LEU A 312 -5.37 20.71 -2.27
CA LEU A 312 -4.11 20.08 -1.89
C LEU A 312 -3.12 21.12 -1.36
N ARG A 313 -2.86 22.19 -2.12
CA ARG A 313 -1.99 23.31 -1.70
C ARG A 313 -2.42 23.90 -0.35
N ASP A 314 -3.71 24.18 -0.18
CA ASP A 314 -4.26 24.77 1.05
C ASP A 314 -4.48 23.71 2.16
N ARG A 315 -4.01 22.46 1.95
CA ARG A 315 -4.06 21.32 2.88
C ARG A 315 -5.47 21.03 3.43
N ASN A 316 -6.46 21.29 2.58
CA ASN A 316 -7.91 21.23 2.85
C ASN A 316 -8.50 19.84 2.55
N TYR A 317 -8.02 18.87 3.32
CA TYR A 317 -8.47 17.48 3.31
C TYR A 317 -8.61 16.95 4.74
N SER A 318 -9.44 15.91 4.90
CA SER A 318 -9.86 15.40 6.21
C SER A 318 -8.99 14.25 6.75
N SER A 319 -8.26 13.54 5.88
CA SER A 319 -7.35 12.45 6.24
C SER A 319 -6.33 12.21 5.11
N VAL A 320 -5.38 11.29 5.31
CA VAL A 320 -4.42 10.89 4.27
C VAL A 320 -5.12 10.16 3.11
N GLU A 321 -6.14 9.36 3.40
CA GLU A 321 -6.98 8.69 2.39
C GLU A 321 -7.85 9.70 1.61
N ASP A 322 -8.28 10.78 2.27
CA ASP A 322 -8.97 11.88 1.60
C ASP A 322 -8.04 12.63 0.64
N ARG A 323 -6.81 12.95 1.08
CA ARG A 323 -5.75 13.53 0.24
C ARG A 323 -5.40 12.61 -0.94
N GLN A 324 -5.21 11.32 -0.69
CA GLN A 324 -4.76 10.34 -1.69
C GLN A 324 -5.73 10.26 -2.88
N ARG A 325 -7.05 10.29 -2.62
CA ARG A 325 -8.07 10.37 -3.68
C ARG A 325 -8.05 11.67 -4.48
N LEU A 326 -7.66 12.79 -3.85
CA LEU A 326 -7.46 14.07 -4.55
C LEU A 326 -6.22 14.02 -5.45
N VAL A 327 -5.13 13.42 -4.98
CA VAL A 327 -3.90 13.16 -5.74
C VAL A 327 -4.19 12.33 -7.00
N GLU A 328 -4.83 11.17 -6.84
CA GLU A 328 -5.17 10.28 -7.97
C GLU A 328 -6.13 10.92 -8.97
N ARG A 329 -7.18 11.61 -8.48
CA ARG A 329 -8.16 12.27 -9.33
C ARG A 329 -7.56 13.49 -10.05
N GLY A 330 -6.78 14.30 -9.34
CA GLY A 330 -6.06 15.45 -9.87
C GLY A 330 -5.07 15.05 -10.94
N GLN A 331 -4.22 14.05 -10.67
CA GLN A 331 -3.31 13.47 -11.65
C GLN A 331 -4.06 12.91 -12.89
N THR A 332 -5.17 12.21 -12.68
CA THR A 332 -5.98 11.69 -13.80
C THR A 332 -6.54 12.83 -14.67
N LEU A 333 -7.00 13.93 -14.06
CA LEU A 333 -7.49 15.11 -14.78
C LEU A 333 -6.35 15.87 -15.47
N ALA A 334 -5.21 16.04 -14.80
CA ALA A 334 -4.01 16.71 -15.32
C ALA A 334 -3.47 16.02 -16.60
N LEU A 335 -3.44 14.68 -16.63
CA LEU A 335 -3.08 13.93 -17.83
C LEU A 335 -4.12 14.07 -18.96
N ASN A 336 -5.42 14.03 -18.63
CA ASN A 336 -6.47 14.26 -19.63
C ASN A 336 -6.43 15.69 -20.20
N GLU A 337 -5.98 16.68 -19.42
CA GLU A 337 -5.88 18.07 -19.85
C GLU A 337 -4.61 18.34 -20.69
N SER A 338 -3.50 17.64 -20.39
CA SER A 338 -2.27 17.59 -21.21
C SER A 338 -1.62 18.95 -21.55
N VAL A 339 -1.85 20.00 -20.75
CA VAL A 339 -1.06 21.25 -20.85
C VAL A 339 0.42 21.05 -20.53
N ARG A 340 0.75 20.00 -19.77
CA ARG A 340 2.11 19.49 -19.60
C ARG A 340 2.15 18.01 -19.94
N VAL A 341 3.16 17.62 -20.71
CA VAL A 341 3.43 16.24 -21.15
C VAL A 341 4.81 15.86 -20.64
N TRP A 342 4.83 15.13 -19.52
CA TRP A 342 6.03 14.63 -18.85
C TRP A 342 6.78 13.63 -19.74
N LEU A 343 8.12 13.60 -19.67
CA LEU A 343 8.95 12.78 -20.55
C LEU A 343 9.88 11.87 -19.74
N VAL A 344 10.90 12.45 -19.09
CA VAL A 344 11.98 11.72 -18.40
C VAL A 344 12.45 12.50 -17.17
N ALA A 345 12.55 11.80 -16.04
CA ALA A 345 13.26 12.24 -14.83
C ALA A 345 14.72 11.74 -14.89
N SER A 346 15.74 12.60 -14.69
CA SER A 346 17.14 12.13 -14.61
C SER A 346 18.16 13.15 -14.10
N GLU A 347 19.04 12.70 -13.21
CA GLU A 347 20.30 13.33 -12.84
C GLU A 347 21.39 12.30 -12.59
N THR A 348 22.35 12.18 -13.52
CA THR A 348 23.61 11.45 -13.27
C THR A 348 24.67 12.43 -12.77
N GLN A 349 24.93 12.41 -11.46
CA GLN A 349 26.04 13.13 -10.82
C GLN A 349 27.24 12.18 -10.62
N VAL A 350 28.46 12.70 -10.42
CA VAL A 350 29.68 11.86 -10.53
C VAL A 350 30.81 12.28 -9.57
N TYR A 351 31.49 11.28 -9.00
CA TYR A 351 32.64 11.45 -8.09
C TYR A 351 33.73 10.39 -8.34
N SER A 352 34.93 10.58 -7.79
CA SER A 352 36.03 9.61 -7.92
C SER A 352 35.92 8.50 -6.88
N ASP A 353 36.32 7.28 -7.27
CA ASP A 353 36.47 6.11 -6.39
C ASP A 353 37.34 6.32 -5.14
N ARG A 354 38.16 7.38 -5.09
CA ARG A 354 38.89 7.83 -3.89
C ARG A 354 37.97 8.24 -2.75
N VAL A 355 36.79 8.81 -3.06
CA VAL A 355 35.75 9.09 -2.07
C VAL A 355 34.98 7.79 -1.84
N THR A 356 35.09 7.27 -0.63
CA THR A 356 34.61 5.92 -0.28
C THR A 356 33.14 5.87 0.08
N ASN A 357 32.61 6.96 0.64
CA ASN A 357 31.24 7.09 1.14
C ASN A 357 30.82 8.57 1.06
N VAL A 358 29.55 8.80 0.76
CA VAL A 358 28.85 10.10 0.74
C VAL A 358 27.36 9.82 0.90
N VAL A 359 26.60 10.68 1.60
CA VAL A 359 25.13 10.56 1.69
C VAL A 359 24.50 11.07 0.38
N THR A 360 23.43 10.43 -0.11
CA THR A 360 22.81 10.75 -1.41
C THR A 360 21.30 10.85 -1.32
N ASP A 361 20.72 11.94 -1.82
CA ASP A 361 19.28 12.13 -1.94
C ASP A 361 18.73 11.45 -3.20
N LEU A 362 17.55 10.83 -3.10
CA LEU A 362 16.92 10.11 -4.21
C LEU A 362 16.53 11.02 -5.39
N TYR A 363 16.31 12.30 -5.13
CA TYR A 363 15.99 13.32 -6.12
C TYR A 363 17.20 14.22 -6.40
N GLY A 364 17.74 14.89 -5.38
CA GLY A 364 18.80 15.89 -5.53
C GLY A 364 20.23 15.33 -5.59
N GLY A 365 20.43 14.02 -5.41
CA GLY A 365 21.75 13.40 -5.42
C GLY A 365 22.69 13.97 -4.33
N LEU A 366 23.70 14.72 -4.75
CA LEU A 366 24.70 15.39 -3.89
C LEU A 366 24.24 16.77 -3.38
N TRP A 367 23.04 17.24 -3.74
CA TRP A 367 22.53 18.55 -3.34
C TRP A 367 21.87 18.59 -1.96
N SER A 368 21.66 17.43 -1.33
CA SER A 368 21.11 17.39 0.03
C SER A 368 22.05 18.08 1.03
N PRO A 369 21.50 18.75 2.06
CA PRO A 369 22.26 19.37 3.14
C PRO A 369 23.18 18.41 3.92
N LEU A 370 23.11 17.10 3.68
CA LEU A 370 23.95 16.07 4.31
C LEU A 370 25.02 15.48 3.38
N SER A 371 24.93 15.68 2.06
CA SER A 371 25.77 15.00 1.08
C SER A 371 27.24 15.39 1.15
N ILE A 372 27.62 16.57 0.65
CA ILE A 372 29.04 16.95 0.55
C ILE A 372 29.75 16.95 1.91
N ARG A 373 29.06 17.31 3.01
CA ARG A 373 29.62 17.33 4.37
C ARG A 373 29.95 15.94 4.95
N THR A 374 29.40 14.86 4.39
CA THR A 374 29.67 13.46 4.82
C THR A 374 30.65 12.71 3.92
N ALA A 375 31.04 13.31 2.79
CA ALA A 375 32.00 12.75 1.84
C ALA A 375 33.36 12.50 2.50
N ARG A 376 33.96 11.32 2.26
CA ARG A 376 35.20 10.89 2.94
C ARG A 376 36.11 9.99 2.11
N PHE A 377 37.42 10.21 2.23
CA PHE A 377 38.44 9.30 1.73
C PHE A 377 38.59 8.05 2.62
N ALA A 378 39.31 7.04 2.13
CA ALA A 378 39.61 5.81 2.89
C ALA A 378 40.45 6.05 4.16
N THR A 379 41.22 7.15 4.18
CA THR A 379 41.96 7.65 5.34
C THR A 379 41.34 9.01 5.72
N PRO A 380 40.94 9.24 6.98
CA PRO A 380 40.43 10.54 7.42
C PRO A 380 41.43 11.69 7.24
N GLY A 381 40.91 12.92 7.10
CA GLY A 381 41.67 14.14 6.81
C GLY A 381 41.79 14.44 5.31
N GLY A 382 42.70 15.35 4.95
CA GLY A 382 42.93 15.81 3.59
C GLY A 382 41.99 16.95 3.14
N THR A 383 42.15 17.39 1.88
CA THR A 383 41.28 18.37 1.24
C THR A 383 40.43 17.69 0.17
N LEU A 384 39.11 17.85 0.27
CA LEU A 384 38.17 17.40 -0.76
C LEU A 384 38.04 18.47 -1.87
N HIS A 385 38.33 18.12 -3.10
CA HIS A 385 38.22 19.04 -4.24
C HIS A 385 36.84 18.90 -4.88
N VAL A 386 35.99 19.92 -4.70
CA VAL A 386 34.59 19.88 -5.15
C VAL A 386 34.40 20.82 -6.34
N GLY A 387 34.11 20.23 -7.49
CA GLY A 387 33.78 20.95 -8.71
C GLY A 387 32.30 21.28 -8.74
N ASN A 388 31.98 22.56 -8.98
CA ASN A 388 30.63 23.08 -9.14
C ASN A 388 30.51 23.74 -10.51
N ARG A 389 29.33 23.80 -11.14
CA ARG A 389 29.22 24.39 -12.50
C ARG A 389 29.57 25.88 -12.50
N LEU A 390 29.16 26.58 -11.45
CA LEU A 390 29.42 27.99 -11.15
C LEU A 390 29.65 28.12 -9.63
N ASN A 391 30.16 29.27 -9.17
CA ASN A 391 30.19 29.68 -7.75
C ASN A 391 29.94 31.19 -7.71
N PHE A 392 29.51 31.74 -6.57
CA PHE A 392 29.29 33.17 -6.34
C PHE A 392 28.23 33.80 -7.27
N VAL A 393 27.10 33.10 -7.47
CA VAL A 393 26.01 33.55 -8.36
C VAL A 393 24.99 34.41 -7.61
N SER A 394 24.76 34.10 -6.33
CA SER A 394 23.92 34.85 -5.39
C SER A 394 24.75 35.53 -4.29
N PRO A 395 24.21 36.56 -3.60
CA PRO A 395 24.81 37.09 -2.39
C PRO A 395 24.86 36.04 -1.27
N TRP A 396 25.95 36.03 -0.50
CA TRP A 396 26.16 35.10 0.60
C TRP A 396 25.69 35.74 1.92
N GLN A 397 24.39 35.63 2.19
CA GLN A 397 23.73 35.99 3.44
C GLN A 397 22.49 35.08 3.66
N PRO A 398 22.02 34.85 4.91
CA PRO A 398 21.04 33.81 5.21
C PRO A 398 19.55 34.22 5.11
N TRP A 399 19.23 35.49 4.82
CA TRP A 399 17.89 36.09 4.91
C TRP A 399 17.13 36.17 3.58
N GLN A 400 17.87 36.26 2.46
CA GLN A 400 17.40 36.02 1.08
C GLN A 400 18.55 35.58 0.14
N GLY A 401 19.79 35.48 0.65
CA GLY A 401 20.94 35.03 -0.13
C GLY A 401 21.01 33.51 -0.29
N PHE A 402 22.04 33.03 -0.98
CA PHE A 402 22.16 31.65 -1.45
C PHE A 402 20.99 31.17 -2.33
N ALA A 403 20.27 32.11 -2.97
CA ALA A 403 19.10 31.85 -3.80
C ALA A 403 19.39 30.96 -5.03
N PHE A 404 20.66 30.83 -5.44
CA PHE A 404 21.08 29.86 -6.44
C PHE A 404 21.67 28.60 -5.79
N LEU A 405 21.20 27.45 -6.27
CA LEU A 405 21.65 26.10 -5.90
C LEU A 405 23.18 25.96 -5.80
N TYR A 406 23.91 26.58 -6.74
CA TYR A 406 25.38 26.61 -6.77
C TYR A 406 25.99 27.11 -5.46
N ASP A 407 25.41 28.13 -4.85
CA ASP A 407 25.91 28.72 -3.60
C ASP A 407 25.32 27.99 -2.37
N TRP A 408 24.06 27.56 -2.44
CA TRP A 408 23.37 26.79 -1.39
C TRP A 408 24.17 25.54 -1.01
N ILE A 409 24.59 24.70 -1.97
CA ILE A 409 25.35 23.48 -1.64
C ILE A 409 26.69 23.75 -0.95
N VAL A 410 27.25 24.95 -1.10
CA VAL A 410 28.41 25.41 -0.31
C VAL A 410 27.99 25.82 1.10
N ARG A 411 26.92 26.63 1.24
CA ARG A 411 26.34 27.05 2.52
C ARG A 411 26.14 25.88 3.47
N ASP A 412 25.54 24.79 2.99
CA ASP A 412 25.17 23.66 3.85
C ASP A 412 26.37 22.79 4.27
N THR A 413 27.58 23.02 3.74
CA THR A 413 28.81 22.47 4.36
C THR A 413 29.21 23.20 5.64
N PHE A 414 28.89 24.50 5.77
CA PHE A 414 29.32 25.34 6.89
C PHE A 414 28.20 25.96 7.74
N SER A 415 26.93 25.77 7.40
CA SER A 415 25.78 26.24 8.18
C SER A 415 24.79 25.11 8.40
N ASP A 416 24.35 24.91 9.64
CA ASP A 416 23.28 23.96 9.97
C ASP A 416 21.91 24.66 9.93
N PRO A 417 20.84 23.98 9.50
CA PRO A 417 19.46 24.31 9.85
C PRO A 417 19.06 23.71 11.21
N GLY A 418 17.84 24.03 11.69
CA GLY A 418 17.24 23.32 12.82
C GLY A 418 16.79 21.93 12.41
N VAL A 419 16.02 21.84 11.31
CA VAL A 419 15.63 20.58 10.65
C VAL A 419 16.06 20.53 9.18
N ALA A 420 16.23 19.33 8.62
CA ALA A 420 16.57 19.11 7.22
C ALA A 420 15.74 17.99 6.59
N VAL A 421 15.64 17.97 5.27
CA VAL A 421 14.98 16.91 4.51
C VAL A 421 15.78 15.60 4.59
N HIS A 422 15.12 14.50 4.95
CA HIS A 422 15.71 13.16 4.99
C HIS A 422 15.90 12.61 3.57
N PRO A 423 17.14 12.31 3.14
CA PRO A 423 17.50 12.12 1.72
C PRO A 423 16.77 10.96 1.03
N HIS A 424 16.27 9.99 1.79
CA HIS A 424 15.61 8.80 1.27
C HIS A 424 14.08 8.80 1.47
N THR A 425 13.50 9.69 2.28
CA THR A 425 12.04 9.65 2.58
C THR A 425 11.33 10.99 2.47
N GLY A 426 12.06 12.10 2.39
CA GLY A 426 11.55 13.46 2.28
C GLY A 426 10.83 14.00 3.52
N ALA A 427 10.82 13.25 4.62
CA ALA A 427 10.38 13.76 5.93
C ALA A 427 11.44 14.71 6.49
N TYR A 428 11.05 15.68 7.33
CA TYR A 428 12.04 16.49 8.02
C TYR A 428 12.61 15.74 9.23
N ILE A 429 13.93 15.79 9.38
CA ILE A 429 14.69 15.22 10.49
C ILE A 429 15.46 16.31 11.24
N PRO A 430 15.67 16.13 12.56
CA PRO A 430 16.39 17.10 13.37
C PRO A 430 17.89 17.11 13.06
N ILE A 431 18.42 18.31 12.81
CA ILE A 431 19.87 18.56 12.72
C ILE A 431 20.36 19.27 13.98
N ARG A 432 19.63 20.31 14.41
CA ARG A 432 19.87 21.09 15.63
C ARG A 432 18.65 21.26 16.52
N ALA A 433 17.45 21.12 15.96
CA ALA A 433 16.19 21.23 16.67
C ALA A 433 15.52 19.86 16.69
N GLU A 434 15.74 19.07 17.75
CA GLU A 434 14.94 17.87 18.03
C GLU A 434 13.51 18.35 18.40
N PHE A 435 12.45 17.73 17.88
CA PHE A 435 11.09 18.30 17.96
C PHE A 435 10.00 17.30 18.38
N GLU A 436 9.01 17.80 19.12
CA GLU A 436 7.70 17.17 19.30
C GLU A 436 6.61 18.16 18.83
N SER A 437 5.65 17.70 18.03
CA SER A 437 4.63 18.56 17.40
C SER A 437 3.21 18.17 17.84
N THR A 438 2.56 19.01 18.64
CA THR A 438 1.15 18.86 19.00
C THR A 438 0.26 19.55 17.95
N THR A 439 -0.78 18.89 17.43
CA THR A 439 -1.74 19.53 16.51
C THR A 439 -3.19 19.20 16.87
N ALA A 440 -4.07 20.20 16.70
CA ALA A 440 -5.52 20.02 16.80
C ALA A 440 -6.16 19.53 15.49
N GLY A 441 -5.37 19.29 14.43
CA GLY A 441 -5.87 18.84 13.14
C GLY A 441 -6.42 19.97 12.25
N PRO A 442 -7.00 19.63 11.07
CA PRO A 442 -7.37 20.61 10.04
C PRO A 442 -8.44 21.62 10.48
N ASN A 443 -9.30 21.23 11.43
CA ASN A 443 -10.46 22.01 11.88
C ASN A 443 -10.44 22.32 13.39
N GLY A 444 -9.39 21.93 14.11
CA GLY A 444 -9.25 22.18 15.54
C GLY A 444 -8.49 23.47 15.85
N SER A 445 -8.34 23.76 17.14
CA SER A 445 -7.54 24.90 17.61
C SER A 445 -7.00 24.66 19.02
N LEU A 446 -5.80 25.19 19.27
CA LEU A 446 -5.08 25.17 20.55
C LEU A 446 -5.01 26.59 21.12
N ALA A 447 -5.29 26.76 22.41
CA ALA A 447 -5.11 28.06 23.08
C ALA A 447 -3.62 28.33 23.32
N VAL A 448 -3.13 29.51 22.94
CA VAL A 448 -1.72 29.90 23.20
C VAL A 448 -1.59 30.36 24.67
N PRO A 449 -0.55 29.94 25.42
CA PRO A 449 -0.39 30.32 26.82
C PRO A 449 -0.31 31.83 27.04
N PRO A 450 -0.92 32.41 28.10
CA PRO A 450 -0.86 33.84 28.37
C PRO A 450 0.53 34.40 28.73
N ASP A 451 1.49 33.53 29.01
CA ASP A 451 2.91 33.84 29.24
C ASP A 451 3.79 33.67 27.99
N ALA A 452 3.22 33.19 26.88
CA ALA A 452 3.87 33.22 25.57
C ALA A 452 4.06 34.67 25.07
N GLN A 453 5.05 34.87 24.20
CA GLN A 453 5.51 36.17 23.75
C GLN A 453 5.57 36.27 22.23
N VAL A 454 5.54 37.52 21.74
CA VAL A 454 5.82 37.92 20.36
C VAL A 454 6.78 39.11 20.39
N TYR A 455 7.66 39.21 19.39
CA TYR A 455 8.44 40.42 19.19
C TYR A 455 7.59 41.44 18.45
N ASN A 456 7.42 42.64 19.01
CA ASN A 456 6.71 43.74 18.38
C ASN A 456 7.74 44.65 17.67
N PRO A 457 7.81 44.63 16.33
CA PRO A 457 8.82 45.38 15.59
C PRO A 457 8.54 46.90 15.54
N SER A 458 7.37 47.36 15.97
CA SER A 458 7.05 48.79 16.11
C SER A 458 7.46 49.39 17.45
N SER A 459 7.53 48.57 18.52
CA SER A 459 8.05 49.00 19.84
C SER A 459 9.51 48.60 20.07
N GLY A 460 10.03 47.65 19.28
CA GLY A 460 11.39 47.11 19.42
C GLY A 460 11.55 46.27 20.69
N ALA A 461 10.52 45.52 21.07
CA ALA A 461 10.45 44.82 22.35
C ALA A 461 9.67 43.50 22.28
N TRP A 462 9.95 42.63 23.24
CA TRP A 462 9.16 41.42 23.50
C TRP A 462 7.91 41.78 24.32
N GLU A 463 6.74 41.36 23.82
CA GLU A 463 5.42 41.62 24.41
C GLU A 463 4.66 40.31 24.56
N ALA A 464 3.77 40.21 25.57
CA ALA A 464 2.95 39.02 25.75
C ALA A 464 1.91 38.88 24.63
N VAL A 465 1.55 37.64 24.26
CA VAL A 465 0.50 37.37 23.27
C VAL A 465 -0.84 38.02 23.65
N ALA A 466 -1.63 38.40 22.65
CA ALA A 466 -2.96 38.95 22.88
C ALA A 466 -3.85 37.94 23.65
N PRO A 467 -4.62 38.38 24.67
CA PRO A 467 -5.50 37.47 25.41
C PRO A 467 -6.53 36.79 24.51
N GLY A 468 -6.52 35.46 24.46
CA GLY A 468 -7.40 34.67 23.60
C GLY A 468 -6.82 34.35 22.21
N THR A 469 -5.54 34.60 21.95
CA THR A 469 -4.82 34.06 20.79
C THR A 469 -4.89 32.54 20.78
N ASN A 470 -5.14 31.97 19.60
CA ASN A 470 -5.13 30.53 19.37
C ASN A 470 -4.23 30.20 18.17
N ALA A 471 -3.79 28.94 18.13
CA ALA A 471 -3.03 28.31 17.05
C ALA A 471 -3.76 27.06 16.55
N ARG A 472 -3.19 26.36 15.57
CA ARG A 472 -3.60 24.99 15.19
C ARG A 472 -2.66 23.94 15.74
N SER A 473 -1.37 24.29 15.78
CA SER A 473 -0.31 23.43 16.24
C SER A 473 0.68 24.17 17.14
N GLU A 474 1.38 23.40 17.94
CA GLU A 474 2.46 23.79 18.83
C GLU A 474 3.63 22.85 18.53
N VAL A 475 4.86 23.38 18.53
CA VAL A 475 6.08 22.59 18.34
C VAL A 475 7.05 22.93 19.46
N SER A 476 7.41 21.92 20.24
CA SER A 476 8.42 21.99 21.30
C SER A 476 9.76 21.57 20.70
N PHE A 477 10.61 22.53 20.40
CA PHE A 477 11.99 22.29 19.98
C PHE A 477 12.93 22.17 21.19
N ASN A 478 13.79 21.16 21.19
CA ASN A 478 14.95 21.05 22.07
C ASN A 478 16.24 21.23 21.26
N TYR A 479 17.02 22.24 21.61
CA TYR A 479 18.14 22.72 20.78
C TYR A 479 19.51 22.15 21.17
N THR A 480 20.18 21.50 20.22
CA THR A 480 21.60 21.14 20.36
C THR A 480 22.50 22.33 20.01
N PHE A 481 22.63 23.26 20.95
CA PHE A 481 23.60 24.35 20.86
C PHE A 481 25.05 23.85 20.77
N GLY A 482 25.90 24.65 20.13
CA GLY A 482 27.34 24.45 20.05
C GLY A 482 28.05 25.79 20.15
N ASN A 483 29.23 25.92 19.54
CA ASN A 483 29.85 27.22 19.34
C ASN A 483 29.55 27.77 17.95
N TRP A 484 29.49 29.10 17.86
CA TRP A 484 29.68 29.81 16.60
C TRP A 484 31.17 29.76 16.19
N HIS A 485 31.46 29.76 14.89
CA HIS A 485 32.83 29.60 14.35
C HIS A 485 33.84 30.65 14.80
N HIS A 486 33.39 31.84 15.22
CA HIS A 486 34.26 32.89 15.78
C HIS A 486 34.62 32.65 17.27
N GLY A 487 34.00 31.66 17.92
CA GLY A 487 34.36 31.16 19.25
C GLY A 487 33.26 31.18 20.32
N PRO A 488 32.34 32.17 20.39
CA PRO A 488 31.28 32.21 21.39
C PRO A 488 30.34 31.01 21.34
N ALA A 489 29.88 30.55 22.50
CA ALA A 489 28.80 29.58 22.58
C ALA A 489 27.48 30.18 22.06
N MET A 490 26.67 29.35 21.40
CA MET A 490 25.29 29.66 21.04
C MET A 490 24.40 29.59 22.29
N ASP A 491 23.34 30.39 22.32
CA ASP A 491 22.32 30.33 23.37
C ASP A 491 20.95 30.77 22.85
N MET A 492 19.90 30.63 23.66
CA MET A 492 18.51 30.95 23.29
C MET A 492 18.32 32.40 22.80
N ASN A 493 19.20 33.35 23.15
CA ASN A 493 19.11 34.72 22.63
C ASN A 493 19.44 34.81 21.14
N ASP A 494 20.26 33.91 20.59
CA ASP A 494 20.51 33.84 19.15
C ASP A 494 19.23 33.41 18.41
N VAL A 495 18.48 32.42 18.96
CA VAL A 495 17.21 31.94 18.39
C VAL A 495 16.12 33.01 18.48
N LEU A 496 15.97 33.63 19.65
CA LEU A 496 15.04 34.74 19.84
C LEU A 496 15.38 35.92 18.91
N TYR A 497 16.67 36.22 18.70
CA TYR A 497 17.07 37.27 17.77
C TYR A 497 16.64 36.99 16.33
N ASP A 498 16.70 35.74 15.86
CA ASP A 498 16.27 35.40 14.51
C ASP A 498 14.75 35.60 14.33
N VAL A 499 13.94 35.19 15.31
CA VAL A 499 12.49 35.49 15.36
C VAL A 499 12.21 36.99 15.34
N ALA A 500 12.96 37.77 16.12
CA ALA A 500 12.86 39.23 16.13
C ALA A 500 13.29 39.85 14.79
N LEU A 501 14.29 39.29 14.12
CA LEU A 501 14.79 39.73 12.82
C LEU A 501 13.82 39.39 11.67
N ILE A 502 13.14 38.24 11.72
CA ILE A 502 12.01 37.93 10.82
C ILE A 502 10.92 38.99 10.99
N ALA A 503 10.51 39.31 12.22
CA ALA A 503 9.50 40.34 12.48
C ALA A 503 9.93 41.74 12.01
N ARG A 504 11.22 42.10 12.13
CA ARG A 504 11.80 43.36 11.61
C ARG A 504 11.77 43.43 10.08
N ARG A 505 12.11 42.34 9.40
CA ARG A 505 12.04 42.21 7.93
C ARG A 505 10.60 42.11 7.39
N ALA A 506 9.65 41.66 8.22
CA ALA A 506 8.24 41.55 7.85
C ALA A 506 7.44 42.86 7.98
N ALA A 507 7.65 43.62 9.06
CA ALA A 507 6.82 44.79 9.38
C ALA A 507 7.52 45.84 10.28
N GLY A 508 8.85 45.86 10.30
CA GLY A 508 9.64 46.71 11.20
C GLY A 508 10.49 47.76 10.52
N ASP A 509 11.58 48.10 11.21
CA ASP A 509 12.61 49.04 10.77
C ASP A 509 13.28 48.60 9.46
N VAL A 510 13.64 47.31 9.33
CA VAL A 510 14.22 46.78 8.09
C VAL A 510 13.19 46.80 6.95
N ALA A 511 11.94 46.38 7.21
CA ALA A 511 10.86 46.41 6.21
C ALA A 511 10.53 47.82 5.68
N ALA A 512 10.83 48.88 6.45
CA ALA A 512 10.65 50.26 6.05
C ALA A 512 11.70 50.76 5.04
N HIS A 513 12.86 50.11 4.96
CA HIS A 513 13.93 50.38 3.98
C HIS A 513 13.96 49.33 2.86
N ASP A 514 13.61 48.08 3.14
CA ASP A 514 13.54 46.99 2.17
C ASP A 514 12.28 46.13 2.41
N PRO A 515 11.16 46.41 1.71
CA PRO A 515 9.89 45.72 1.93
C PRO A 515 9.88 44.28 1.42
N ASP A 516 10.88 43.87 0.63
CA ASP A 516 11.03 42.51 0.10
C ASP A 516 12.15 41.72 0.78
N ALA A 517 12.62 42.16 1.96
CA ALA A 517 13.70 41.53 2.73
C ALA A 517 13.42 40.11 3.28
N LEU A 518 12.22 39.55 3.09
CA LEU A 518 11.88 38.17 3.47
C LEU A 518 12.08 37.21 2.29
N ASP A 519 12.59 36.01 2.55
CA ASP A 519 12.53 34.89 1.61
C ASP A 519 11.11 34.26 1.56
N ALA A 520 11.00 33.02 1.12
CA ALA A 520 9.73 32.28 1.12
C ALA A 520 9.38 31.69 2.50
N HIS A 521 10.38 31.18 3.24
CA HIS A 521 10.19 30.54 4.54
C HIS A 521 9.72 31.55 5.59
N ASP A 522 10.48 32.63 5.77
CA ASP A 522 10.25 33.61 6.82
C ASP A 522 8.93 34.38 6.60
N ARG A 523 8.52 34.50 5.33
CA ARG A 523 7.23 35.06 4.90
C ARG A 523 6.06 34.14 5.20
N ALA A 524 6.23 32.82 5.03
CA ALA A 524 5.26 31.84 5.51
C ALA A 524 5.18 31.89 7.05
N PHE A 525 6.31 31.79 7.75
CA PHE A 525 6.40 31.83 9.21
C PHE A 525 5.72 33.06 9.80
N ALA A 526 6.08 34.26 9.33
CA ALA A 526 5.48 35.52 9.79
C ALA A 526 3.94 35.58 9.60
N SER A 527 3.39 34.85 8.63
CA SER A 527 1.93 34.78 8.42
C SER A 527 1.21 33.81 9.37
N MET A 528 1.86 32.70 9.77
CA MET A 528 1.27 31.63 10.58
C MET A 528 1.66 31.67 12.06
N PHE A 529 2.74 32.36 12.43
CA PHE A 529 3.21 32.48 13.82
C PHE A 529 2.16 33.16 14.73
N ARG A 530 1.99 32.64 15.94
CA ARG A 530 1.02 33.11 16.95
C ARG A 530 1.64 33.39 18.32
N GLY A 531 2.90 33.02 18.53
CA GLY A 531 3.67 33.27 19.76
C GLY A 531 4.70 32.17 20.03
N LEU A 532 5.64 32.45 20.92
CA LEU A 532 6.61 31.47 21.43
C LEU A 532 6.68 31.47 22.97
N ARG A 533 7.19 30.40 23.57
CA ARG A 533 7.39 30.31 25.01
C ARG A 533 8.71 29.59 25.30
N VAL A 534 9.67 30.32 25.86
CA VAL A 534 10.94 29.75 26.36
C VAL A 534 10.62 28.93 27.60
N VAL A 535 10.91 27.62 27.56
CA VAL A 535 10.63 26.69 28.66
C VAL A 535 11.81 26.64 29.63
N ASP A 536 13.03 26.57 29.09
CA ASP A 536 14.29 26.56 29.83
C ASP A 536 15.47 27.11 28.98
N SER A 537 16.69 26.61 29.17
CA SER A 537 17.89 27.05 28.44
C SER A 537 17.97 26.60 26.99
N ASP A 538 17.32 25.49 26.64
CA ASP A 538 17.44 24.83 25.33
C ASP A 538 16.09 24.41 24.73
N THR A 539 15.00 24.48 25.50
CA THR A 539 13.65 24.14 25.04
C THR A 539 12.79 25.38 24.74
N LEU A 540 12.23 25.44 23.52
CA LEU A 540 11.36 26.51 23.03
C LEU A 540 10.06 25.92 22.44
N GLU A 541 8.91 26.36 22.93
CA GLU A 541 7.60 26.09 22.30
C GLU A 541 7.28 27.19 21.28
N VAL A 542 6.89 26.80 20.07
CA VAL A 542 6.50 27.70 18.97
C VAL A 542 5.07 27.40 18.53
N TYR A 543 4.21 28.41 18.51
CA TYR A 543 2.77 28.26 18.21
C TYR A 543 2.45 28.78 16.80
N VAL A 544 1.84 27.92 15.97
CA VAL A 544 1.54 28.21 14.56
C VAL A 544 0.10 27.86 14.16
N ASP A 545 -0.51 28.70 13.34
CA ASP A 545 -1.81 28.50 12.67
C ASP A 545 -1.66 27.65 11.39
N PHE A 546 -0.86 26.58 11.51
CA PHE A 546 -0.55 25.63 10.45
C PHE A 546 -0.84 24.21 10.93
N TRP A 547 -1.21 23.33 10.00
CA TRP A 547 -1.51 21.92 10.26
C TRP A 547 -0.98 21.09 9.09
N HIS A 548 -0.53 19.87 9.40
CA HIS A 548 -0.16 18.88 8.40
C HIS A 548 -0.28 17.46 9.00
N PRO A 549 -0.70 16.42 8.23
CA PRO A 549 -0.83 15.05 8.74
C PRO A 549 0.51 14.42 9.15
N ASP A 550 1.63 14.91 8.61
CA ASP A 550 2.98 14.55 9.01
C ASP A 550 3.55 15.64 9.94
N PRO A 551 3.85 15.33 11.22
CA PRO A 551 4.28 16.32 12.21
C PRO A 551 5.65 16.95 11.90
N SER A 552 6.48 16.30 11.07
CA SER A 552 7.79 16.83 10.67
C SER A 552 7.66 18.09 9.78
N PHE A 553 6.57 18.19 9.01
CA PHE A 553 6.27 19.38 8.21
C PHE A 553 5.71 20.52 9.06
N ILE A 554 5.06 20.22 10.20
CA ILE A 554 4.69 21.25 11.19
C ILE A 554 5.95 21.81 11.85
N ALA A 555 6.91 20.94 12.21
CA ALA A 555 8.20 21.36 12.76
C ALA A 555 9.01 22.19 11.75
N ALA A 556 9.10 21.77 10.48
CA ALA A 556 9.78 22.55 9.44
C ALA A 556 9.11 23.90 9.14
N ALA A 557 7.79 24.00 9.30
CA ALA A 557 7.05 25.26 9.20
C ALA A 557 7.24 26.18 10.43
N ALA A 558 7.77 25.67 11.54
CA ALA A 558 7.98 26.40 12.79
C ALA A 558 9.46 26.62 13.14
N ASP A 559 10.40 26.09 12.33
CA ASP A 559 11.85 26.20 12.58
C ASP A 559 12.32 27.66 12.46
N VAL A 560 13.15 28.07 13.40
CA VAL A 560 13.69 29.43 13.56
C VAL A 560 15.17 29.37 14.01
N TRP A 561 15.87 28.31 13.60
CA TRP A 561 17.26 28.10 13.96
C TRP A 561 18.22 29.11 13.30
N PRO A 562 18.98 29.89 14.07
CA PRO A 562 19.82 30.96 13.55
C PRO A 562 21.01 30.39 12.76
N ARG A 563 21.24 30.93 11.56
CA ARG A 563 22.40 30.59 10.71
C ARG A 563 23.61 31.51 10.91
N THR A 564 23.42 32.66 11.56
CA THR A 564 24.46 33.63 11.92
C THR A 564 24.21 34.15 13.34
N PRO A 565 25.25 34.52 14.10
CA PRO A 565 25.10 35.07 15.44
C PRO A 565 24.45 36.45 15.40
N TRP A 566 23.76 36.86 16.47
CA TRP A 566 22.99 38.11 16.49
C TRP A 566 23.81 39.36 16.15
N GLU A 567 25.09 39.41 16.53
CA GLU A 567 25.97 40.55 16.25
C GLU A 567 26.30 40.71 14.76
N VAL A 568 26.27 39.62 13.98
CA VAL A 568 26.41 39.68 12.51
C VAL A 568 25.13 40.19 11.86
N GLY A 569 23.97 39.71 12.33
CA GLY A 569 22.67 40.20 11.87
C GLY A 569 22.50 41.69 12.13
N GLU A 570 22.76 42.16 13.34
CA GLU A 570 22.59 43.57 13.71
C GLU A 570 23.54 44.48 12.93
N LEU A 571 24.80 44.07 12.75
CA LEU A 571 25.79 44.78 11.94
C LEU A 571 25.38 44.87 10.46
N ALA A 572 24.85 43.78 9.90
CA ALA A 572 24.38 43.75 8.52
C ALA A 572 23.15 44.65 8.33
N MET A 573 22.14 44.52 9.19
CA MET A 573 20.90 45.32 9.10
C MET A 573 21.16 46.82 9.25
N LEU A 574 22.11 47.24 10.09
CA LEU A 574 22.51 48.66 10.19
C LEU A 574 22.94 49.25 8.83
N THR A 575 23.57 48.47 7.96
CA THR A 575 23.92 48.95 6.60
C THR A 575 22.68 49.20 5.72
N THR A 576 21.58 48.48 5.95
CA THR A 576 20.29 48.72 5.24
C THR A 576 19.53 49.90 5.86
N LEU A 577 19.53 50.03 7.20
CA LEU A 577 18.92 51.15 7.93
C LEU A 577 19.59 52.51 7.67
N HIS A 578 20.85 52.51 7.19
CA HIS A 578 21.57 53.70 6.73
C HIS A 578 21.56 53.85 5.19
N ASP A 579 20.75 53.06 4.46
CA ASP A 579 20.65 53.07 3.00
C ASP A 579 21.99 52.88 2.26
N HIS A 580 22.94 52.16 2.88
CA HIS A 580 24.13 51.65 2.20
C HIS A 580 23.83 50.37 1.40
N THR A 581 22.83 49.58 1.84
CA THR A 581 22.49 48.27 1.27
C THR A 581 20.99 47.96 1.23
N ARG A 582 20.65 46.83 0.60
CA ARG A 582 19.36 46.12 0.74
C ARG A 582 19.58 44.65 1.05
N VAL A 583 18.61 43.98 1.67
CA VAL A 583 18.61 42.53 1.89
C VAL A 583 18.27 41.81 0.58
N SER A 584 17.32 42.34 -0.19
CA SER A 584 16.88 41.77 -1.46
C SER A 584 17.70 42.26 -2.65
N GLU A 585 18.04 41.33 -3.56
CA GLU A 585 18.64 41.65 -4.87
C GLU A 585 17.70 42.50 -5.74
N VAL A 586 16.38 42.33 -5.59
CA VAL A 586 15.38 43.06 -6.37
C VAL A 586 15.33 44.52 -5.92
N THR A 587 15.18 44.77 -4.61
CA THR A 587 15.19 46.13 -4.05
C THR A 587 16.55 46.81 -4.27
N ALA A 588 17.66 46.08 -4.10
CA ALA A 588 19.02 46.59 -4.40
C ALA A 588 19.11 47.12 -5.83
N SER A 589 18.65 46.33 -6.81
CA SER A 589 18.68 46.70 -8.23
C SER A 589 17.72 47.84 -8.60
N ILE A 590 16.64 48.06 -7.82
CA ILE A 590 15.67 49.15 -8.04
C ILE A 590 16.20 50.47 -7.46
N ASP A 591 16.72 50.44 -6.23
CA ASP A 591 17.23 51.62 -5.52
C ASP A 591 18.65 52.02 -5.98
N GLY A 592 19.39 51.11 -6.62
CA GLY A 592 20.76 51.34 -7.07
C GLY A 592 21.80 51.18 -5.95
N LEU A 593 21.52 50.32 -4.98
CA LEU A 593 22.36 50.02 -3.82
C LEU A 593 23.02 48.63 -3.96
N ASP A 594 24.03 48.35 -3.14
CA ASP A 594 24.60 47.00 -3.03
C ASP A 594 23.63 46.08 -2.24
N VAL A 595 23.38 44.87 -2.73
CA VAL A 595 22.73 43.81 -1.92
C VAL A 595 23.70 43.36 -0.83
N ILE A 596 23.22 43.08 0.39
CA ILE A 596 24.06 42.57 1.48
C ILE A 596 24.73 41.27 1.05
N ASP A 597 26.04 41.21 1.26
CA ASP A 597 26.85 39.99 1.19
C ASP A 597 27.82 40.02 2.37
N LEU A 598 27.86 38.95 3.16
CA LEU A 598 28.69 38.89 4.36
C LEU A 598 30.16 38.54 4.07
N THR A 599 30.52 38.31 2.80
CA THR A 599 31.77 37.67 2.36
C THR A 599 32.62 38.49 1.40
N LYS A 600 32.01 39.27 0.51
CA LYS A 600 32.68 39.93 -0.63
C LYS A 600 31.95 41.21 -1.06
N GLY A 601 32.63 42.07 -1.81
CA GLY A 601 32.07 43.32 -2.33
C GLY A 601 32.19 44.51 -1.37
N ASN A 602 31.46 45.59 -1.67
CA ASN A 602 31.51 46.85 -0.91
C ASN A 602 30.93 46.71 0.50
N THR A 603 29.98 45.80 0.69
CA THR A 603 29.24 45.50 1.92
C THR A 603 30.13 45.23 3.13
N VAL A 604 31.23 44.50 2.93
CA VAL A 604 32.24 44.25 3.97
C VAL A 604 32.87 45.57 4.45
N GLY A 605 33.13 46.50 3.53
CA GLY A 605 33.62 47.85 3.84
C GLY A 605 32.55 48.75 4.47
N PHE A 606 31.26 48.57 4.15
CA PHE A 606 30.18 49.26 4.84
C PHE A 606 30.06 48.79 6.30
N MET A 607 30.12 47.47 6.55
CA MET A 607 30.15 46.91 7.90
C MET A 607 31.42 47.32 8.69
N ASP A 608 32.59 47.39 8.04
CA ASP A 608 33.80 47.96 8.65
C ASP A 608 33.55 49.42 9.10
N ASN A 609 32.84 50.21 8.27
CA ASN A 609 32.53 51.62 8.54
C ASN A 609 31.49 51.80 9.67
N GLU A 610 30.47 50.95 9.80
CA GLU A 610 29.50 51.02 10.91
C GLU A 610 30.17 50.84 12.29
N ILE A 611 31.23 50.02 12.35
CA ILE A 611 32.07 49.87 13.54
C ILE A 611 33.02 51.06 13.69
N ALA A 612 33.68 51.51 12.61
CA ALA A 612 34.68 52.58 12.66
C ALA A 612 34.08 53.98 12.91
N SER A 613 32.82 54.21 12.56
CA SER A 613 32.06 55.44 12.83
C SER A 613 31.59 55.54 14.29
N GLY A 614 31.48 54.41 14.98
CA GLY A 614 30.87 54.30 16.31
C GLY A 614 29.35 54.06 16.30
N ASN A 615 28.73 53.83 15.14
CA ASN A 615 27.32 53.43 15.05
C ASN A 615 27.10 52.08 15.77
N VAL A 616 28.06 51.14 15.63
CA VAL A 616 28.22 50.01 16.54
C VAL A 616 29.22 50.36 17.63
N THR A 617 28.75 50.49 18.88
CA THR A 617 29.61 50.61 20.06
C THR A 617 29.96 49.20 20.55
N THR A 618 31.23 48.79 20.43
CA THR A 618 31.64 47.41 20.76
C THR A 618 32.06 47.19 22.21
N SER A 619 32.16 48.25 23.03
CA SER A 619 32.48 48.10 24.46
C SER A 619 32.00 49.25 25.35
N GLY A 620 31.88 48.96 26.65
CA GLY A 620 31.40 49.87 27.68
C GLY A 620 29.89 49.83 27.90
N PRO A 621 29.35 50.68 28.79
CA PRO A 621 27.93 50.64 29.16
C PRO A 621 26.97 50.84 27.99
N GLY A 622 27.41 51.52 26.93
CA GLY A 622 26.68 51.74 25.69
C GLY A 622 26.84 50.65 24.63
N VAL A 623 27.40 49.48 24.95
CA VAL A 623 27.61 48.40 23.99
C VAL A 623 26.31 48.05 23.25
N THR A 624 26.42 47.99 21.91
CA THR A 624 25.30 47.69 21.01
C THR A 624 24.79 46.28 21.29
N ARG A 625 23.47 46.19 21.50
CA ARG A 625 22.68 44.94 21.57
C ARG A 625 21.40 45.20 20.78
N PRO A 626 20.78 44.17 20.20
CA PRO A 626 19.51 44.31 19.48
C PRO A 626 18.41 44.96 20.32
N ALA A 627 17.50 45.67 19.66
CA ALA A 627 16.34 46.26 20.32
C ALA A 627 15.53 45.19 21.07
N GLY A 628 15.23 45.45 22.36
CA GLY A 628 14.54 44.51 23.24
C GLY A 628 15.45 43.54 24.03
N PHE A 629 16.71 43.35 23.66
CA PHE A 629 17.60 42.33 24.24
C PHE A 629 18.48 42.82 25.39
N SER A 630 18.39 44.09 25.81
CA SER A 630 19.24 44.67 26.86
C SER A 630 19.02 44.10 28.27
N GLY A 631 17.90 43.40 28.50
CA GLY A 631 17.62 42.62 29.71
C GLY A 631 17.92 41.12 29.59
N LEU A 632 18.31 40.65 28.41
CA LEU A 632 18.55 39.24 28.08
C LEU A 632 20.04 38.95 27.84
N ILE A 633 20.70 39.80 27.04
CA ILE A 633 22.13 39.75 26.72
C ILE A 633 22.87 40.73 27.64
N THR A 634 23.82 40.25 28.45
CA THR A 634 24.55 41.15 29.37
C THR A 634 25.55 42.04 28.63
N GLN A 635 26.07 43.07 29.31
CA GLN A 635 27.14 43.91 28.74
C GLN A 635 28.39 43.08 28.43
N ALA A 636 28.78 42.15 29.31
CA ALA A 636 30.00 41.36 29.16
C ALA A 636 29.90 40.37 27.98
N ASP A 637 28.73 39.78 27.77
CA ASP A 637 28.51 38.84 26.66
C ASP A 637 28.54 39.60 25.33
N ALA A 638 27.86 40.76 25.25
CA ALA A 638 27.93 41.63 24.06
C ALA A 638 29.36 42.11 23.76
N GLU A 639 30.13 42.50 24.77
CA GLU A 639 31.55 42.86 24.63
C GLU A 639 32.40 41.70 24.08
N ALA A 640 32.19 40.48 24.59
CA ALA A 640 32.89 39.29 24.12
C ALA A 640 32.51 38.91 22.68
N ARG A 641 31.21 38.95 22.35
CA ARG A 641 30.64 38.71 21.02
C ARG A 641 31.21 39.67 19.97
N TRP A 642 31.15 40.99 20.21
CA TRP A 642 31.75 41.99 19.31
C TRP A 642 33.28 41.85 19.18
N SER A 643 34.00 41.61 20.27
CA SER A 643 35.46 41.41 20.24
C SER A 643 35.85 40.16 19.44
N SER A 644 35.07 39.09 19.54
CA SER A 644 35.24 37.88 18.75
C SER A 644 34.97 38.15 17.26
N LEU A 645 33.88 38.85 16.92
CA LEU A 645 33.55 39.15 15.53
C LEU A 645 34.61 40.03 14.84
N GLN A 646 35.17 41.02 15.55
CA GLN A 646 36.30 41.81 15.04
C GLN A 646 37.54 40.94 14.80
N THR A 647 37.81 39.97 15.69
CA THR A 647 38.92 39.01 15.55
C THR A 647 38.70 38.08 14.35
N TRP A 648 37.47 37.61 14.12
CA TRP A 648 37.08 36.85 12.94
C TRP A 648 37.30 37.65 11.65
N ARG A 649 36.75 38.87 11.59
CA ARG A 649 36.88 39.81 10.46
C ARG A 649 38.33 40.09 10.08
N ALA A 650 39.22 40.23 11.07
CA ALA A 650 40.64 40.46 10.87
C ALA A 650 41.38 39.22 10.32
N ASN A 651 40.98 38.02 10.74
CA ASN A 651 41.65 36.77 10.36
C ASN A 651 41.12 36.14 9.07
N LYS A 652 39.80 36.15 8.84
CA LYS A 652 39.13 35.51 7.70
C LYS A 652 38.76 36.48 6.58
N LEU A 653 38.87 37.80 6.82
CA LEU A 653 38.52 38.88 5.89
C LEU A 653 37.03 39.11 5.61
N HIS A 654 36.13 38.42 6.31
CA HIS A 654 34.67 38.54 6.13
C HIS A 654 33.88 38.53 7.45
N TYR A 655 32.56 38.75 7.39
CA TYR A 655 31.62 38.82 8.52
C TYR A 655 30.65 37.62 8.57
N PHE A 656 31.11 36.42 8.20
CA PHE A 656 30.27 35.21 8.15
C PHE A 656 30.82 34.02 8.95
N PRO A 657 30.92 34.11 10.29
CA PRO A 657 30.89 32.92 11.14
C PRO A 657 29.49 32.28 11.10
N SER A 658 29.43 30.95 11.15
CA SER A 658 28.18 30.18 11.27
C SER A 658 28.39 29.05 12.29
N ASN A 659 27.69 27.92 12.15
CA ASN A 659 27.61 26.86 13.15
C ASN A 659 27.76 25.42 12.61
N GLY A 660 27.98 25.22 11.30
CA GLY A 660 28.12 23.90 10.70
C GLY A 660 29.46 23.17 10.99
N PRO A 661 29.63 21.93 10.47
CA PRO A 661 30.79 21.06 10.74
C PRO A 661 32.09 21.55 10.12
N PHE A 662 32.00 22.39 9.10
CA PHE A 662 33.09 23.19 8.56
C PHE A 662 32.78 24.66 8.82
N TYR A 663 33.80 25.51 8.77
CA TYR A 663 33.66 26.96 8.75
C TYR A 663 34.15 27.53 7.41
N LEU A 664 33.60 28.65 6.97
CA LEU A 664 34.11 29.37 5.80
C LEU A 664 35.48 29.98 6.13
N ASP A 665 36.50 29.58 5.36
CA ASP A 665 37.87 30.06 5.55
C ASP A 665 38.13 31.34 4.73
N THR A 666 39.37 31.82 4.81
CA THR A 666 39.83 33.16 4.46
C THR A 666 39.57 33.49 2.98
N LEU A 667 38.48 34.20 2.70
CA LEU A 667 38.05 34.46 1.32
C LEU A 667 38.86 35.61 0.70
N THR A 668 39.99 35.28 0.08
CA THR A 668 40.88 36.27 -0.53
C THR A 668 40.34 36.79 -1.88
N PRO A 669 40.68 38.03 -2.29
CA PRO A 669 40.34 38.55 -3.62
C PRO A 669 40.83 37.66 -4.77
N SER A 670 41.95 36.96 -4.59
CA SER A 670 42.46 35.95 -5.53
C SER A 670 41.57 34.71 -5.64
N MET A 671 40.97 34.25 -4.55
CA MET A 671 40.03 33.12 -4.56
C MET A 671 38.69 33.51 -5.17
N ILE A 672 38.18 34.70 -4.84
CA ILE A 672 36.97 35.27 -5.47
C ILE A 672 37.17 35.38 -7.00
N ALA A 673 38.30 35.95 -7.44
CA ALA A 673 38.64 36.06 -8.87
C ALA A 673 38.86 34.70 -9.57
N ALA A 674 39.18 33.64 -8.82
CA ALA A 674 39.28 32.27 -9.32
C ALA A 674 37.94 31.49 -9.24
N ASN A 675 36.87 32.10 -8.71
CA ASN A 675 35.60 31.43 -8.37
C ASN A 675 35.79 30.23 -7.42
N GLN A 676 36.63 30.41 -6.40
CA GLN A 676 36.96 29.42 -5.39
C GLN A 676 36.53 29.86 -3.98
N ALA A 677 36.08 28.90 -3.18
CA ALA A 677 35.86 29.04 -1.74
C ALA A 677 36.48 27.84 -1.01
N GLN A 678 37.04 28.07 0.17
CA GLN A 678 37.54 26.99 1.03
C GLN A 678 36.73 26.96 2.33
N VAL A 679 36.32 25.77 2.74
CA VAL A 679 35.77 25.52 4.08
C VAL A 679 36.71 24.57 4.83
N THR A 680 36.87 24.77 6.13
CA THR A 680 37.84 24.04 6.97
C THR A 680 37.13 23.45 8.19
N ASN A 681 37.49 22.23 8.61
CA ASN A 681 36.76 21.50 9.65
C ASN A 681 36.75 22.25 11.00
N ASP A 682 35.59 22.34 11.66
CA ASP A 682 35.48 22.87 13.02
C ASP A 682 35.54 21.73 14.07
N PRO A 683 36.64 21.60 14.84
CA PRO A 683 36.72 20.62 15.92
C PRO A 683 35.82 20.92 17.12
N ASN A 684 35.15 22.08 17.17
CA ASN A 684 34.22 22.47 18.23
C ASN A 684 32.75 22.14 17.90
N TYR A 685 32.47 21.62 16.70
CA TYR A 685 31.15 21.17 16.27
C TYR A 685 30.61 20.07 17.21
N PRO A 686 29.33 20.10 17.65
CA PRO A 686 28.87 19.24 18.75
C PRO A 686 28.65 17.77 18.38
N PHE A 687 28.64 17.41 17.09
CA PHE A 687 28.44 16.03 16.65
C PHE A 687 29.74 15.38 16.11
N PRO A 688 29.95 14.07 16.31
CA PRO A 688 31.03 13.34 15.66
C PRO A 688 30.75 13.23 14.16
N ALA A 689 31.81 13.12 13.34
CA ALA A 689 31.68 12.99 11.89
C ALA A 689 30.77 11.83 11.44
N THR A 690 30.69 10.76 12.25
CA THR A 690 29.83 9.59 12.04
C THR A 690 28.33 9.83 12.30
N ARG A 691 27.86 11.05 12.62
CA ARG A 691 26.45 11.33 13.01
C ARG A 691 25.42 10.94 11.95
N TRP A 692 25.82 10.91 10.68
CA TRP A 692 24.94 10.62 9.53
C TRP A 692 25.30 9.30 8.83
N ASP A 693 26.09 8.43 9.46
CA ASP A 693 26.56 7.18 8.82
C ASP A 693 25.43 6.19 8.53
N ASP A 694 24.33 6.24 9.30
CA ASP A 694 23.13 5.43 9.05
C ASP A 694 22.39 5.84 7.75
N LEU A 695 22.70 7.03 7.20
CA LEU A 695 22.16 7.53 5.92
C LEU A 695 23.07 7.23 4.72
N LEU A 696 24.19 6.51 4.91
CA LEU A 696 25.07 6.07 3.81
C LEU A 696 24.51 4.88 3.02
N GLN A 697 23.43 4.26 3.49
CA GLN A 697 22.75 3.18 2.79
C GLN A 697 21.31 3.60 2.48
N THR A 698 20.93 3.43 1.22
CA THR A 698 19.55 3.57 0.75
C THR A 698 18.94 2.17 0.65
N PRO A 699 18.14 1.71 1.64
CA PRO A 699 17.68 0.32 1.70
C PRO A 699 16.54 0.05 0.71
N VAL A 700 16.87 -0.16 -0.57
CA VAL A 700 15.91 -0.54 -1.62
C VAL A 700 15.73 -2.07 -1.61
N PRO A 701 14.57 -2.60 -1.20
CA PRO A 701 14.36 -4.05 -1.13
C PRO A 701 14.23 -4.64 -2.53
N SER A 702 14.96 -5.70 -2.82
CA SER A 702 14.59 -6.63 -3.87
C SER A 702 13.35 -7.43 -3.44
N LEU A 703 12.45 -7.72 -4.39
CA LEU A 703 11.20 -8.44 -4.16
C LEU A 703 11.15 -9.71 -5.02
N SER A 704 10.74 -10.83 -4.44
CA SER A 704 10.46 -12.08 -5.18
C SER A 704 9.11 -12.67 -4.81
N ILE A 705 8.48 -13.36 -5.77
CA ILE A 705 7.25 -14.15 -5.57
C ILE A 705 7.59 -15.62 -5.83
N SER A 706 7.34 -16.48 -4.85
CA SER A 706 7.56 -17.94 -4.96
C SER A 706 6.66 -18.60 -6.01
N PRO A 707 6.95 -19.84 -6.45
CA PRO A 707 6.03 -20.59 -7.30
C PRO A 707 4.65 -20.73 -6.64
N ILE A 708 3.64 -20.14 -7.28
CA ILE A 708 2.24 -20.28 -6.87
C ILE A 708 1.73 -21.61 -7.42
N ALA A 709 1.05 -22.40 -6.59
CA ALA A 709 0.40 -23.64 -7.02
C ALA A 709 -0.88 -23.36 -7.82
N ASP A 710 -1.38 -24.35 -8.55
CA ASP A 710 -2.69 -24.23 -9.19
C ASP A 710 -3.78 -24.10 -8.12
N VAL A 711 -4.63 -23.08 -8.26
CA VAL A 711 -5.68 -22.71 -7.29
C VAL A 711 -6.97 -23.42 -7.67
N VAL A 712 -7.50 -24.27 -6.78
CA VAL A 712 -8.78 -24.93 -7.01
C VAL A 712 -9.93 -23.97 -6.67
N ILE A 713 -10.94 -23.88 -7.53
CA ILE A 713 -12.12 -23.01 -7.34
C ILE A 713 -12.83 -23.39 -6.04
N GLY A 714 -12.88 -22.46 -5.09
CA GLY A 714 -13.51 -22.60 -3.78
C GLY A 714 -12.61 -23.16 -2.68
N ASP A 715 -11.40 -23.63 -2.99
CA ASP A 715 -10.41 -24.01 -1.98
C ASP A 715 -9.54 -22.81 -1.55
N PRO A 716 -8.97 -22.82 -0.33
CA PRO A 716 -7.98 -21.81 0.07
C PRO A 716 -6.65 -22.04 -0.64
N ALA A 717 -5.97 -20.95 -1.01
CA ALA A 717 -4.59 -20.99 -1.50
C ALA A 717 -3.75 -19.88 -0.84
N GLN A 718 -2.43 -19.95 -0.99
CA GLN A 718 -1.50 -18.98 -0.39
C GLN A 718 -0.38 -18.62 -1.36
N VAL A 719 0.03 -17.35 -1.37
CA VAL A 719 1.15 -16.83 -2.16
C VAL A 719 2.24 -16.33 -1.22
N HIS A 720 3.46 -16.84 -1.38
CA HIS A 720 4.61 -16.45 -0.57
C HIS A 720 5.53 -15.48 -1.33
N LEU A 721 5.94 -14.41 -0.66
CA LEU A 721 6.83 -13.38 -1.16
C LEU A 721 8.05 -13.20 -0.24
N THR A 722 9.14 -12.67 -0.78
CA THR A 722 10.36 -12.36 -0.01
C THR A 722 10.89 -10.97 -0.32
N THR A 723 11.35 -10.25 0.71
CA THR A 723 12.08 -8.97 0.60
C THR A 723 13.50 -9.11 1.14
N ASP A 724 14.48 -8.61 0.38
CA ASP A 724 15.91 -8.71 0.70
C ASP A 724 16.65 -7.43 0.33
N VAL A 725 17.52 -6.95 1.23
CA VAL A 725 18.48 -5.85 0.99
C VAL A 725 19.89 -6.39 1.16
N ALA A 726 20.72 -6.21 0.13
CA ALA A 726 22.13 -6.61 0.11
C ALA A 726 22.42 -8.10 0.45
N GLY A 727 21.47 -9.00 0.16
CA GLY A 727 21.58 -10.43 0.48
C GLY A 727 21.21 -10.78 1.92
N GLN A 728 20.50 -9.90 2.63
CA GLN A 728 19.90 -10.16 3.94
C GLN A 728 18.38 -9.93 3.91
N PRO A 729 17.57 -10.78 4.58
CA PRO A 729 16.12 -10.59 4.67
C PRO A 729 15.76 -9.23 5.30
N TYR A 730 14.84 -8.49 4.67
CA TYR A 730 14.55 -7.10 5.02
C TYR A 730 13.09 -6.92 5.46
N ASP A 731 12.90 -6.46 6.69
CA ASP A 731 11.59 -6.37 7.36
C ASP A 731 10.90 -4.99 7.23
N ASN A 732 11.68 -3.93 6.99
CA ASN A 732 11.20 -2.54 7.02
C ASN A 732 10.56 -2.12 5.67
N ALA A 733 9.59 -2.90 5.20
CA ALA A 733 8.92 -2.70 3.92
C ALA A 733 7.39 -2.76 4.02
N THR A 734 6.71 -1.96 3.20
CA THR A 734 5.30 -2.13 2.85
C THR A 734 5.22 -2.97 1.59
N VAL A 735 4.63 -4.17 1.68
CA VAL A 735 4.45 -5.08 0.54
C VAL A 735 2.98 -5.11 0.14
N LEU A 736 2.64 -4.44 -0.95
CA LEU A 736 1.31 -4.44 -1.56
C LEU A 736 1.21 -5.52 -2.64
N TYR A 737 0.01 -6.04 -2.88
CA TYR A 737 -0.27 -7.00 -3.94
C TYR A 737 -1.58 -6.72 -4.65
N ARG A 738 -1.73 -7.32 -5.84
CA ARG A 738 -2.99 -7.40 -6.56
C ARG A 738 -3.08 -8.63 -7.47
N ILE A 739 -4.31 -9.00 -7.81
CA ILE A 739 -4.63 -10.15 -8.67
C ILE A 739 -5.41 -9.64 -9.87
N ILE A 740 -4.99 -10.02 -11.07
CA ILE A 740 -5.47 -9.48 -12.34
C ILE A 740 -5.91 -10.63 -13.25
N GLU A 741 -7.07 -10.47 -13.89
CA GLU A 741 -7.47 -11.26 -15.06
C GLU A 741 -6.78 -10.70 -16.33
N PRO A 742 -5.81 -11.41 -16.94
CA PRO A 742 -5.01 -10.85 -18.03
C PRO A 742 -5.78 -10.66 -19.35
N ALA A 743 -6.95 -11.30 -19.50
CA ALA A 743 -7.78 -11.18 -20.70
C ALA A 743 -8.39 -9.77 -20.87
N HIS A 744 -8.63 -9.08 -19.74
CA HIS A 744 -9.26 -7.76 -19.70
C HIS A 744 -8.47 -6.74 -18.84
N GLU A 745 -7.24 -7.08 -18.42
CA GLU A 745 -6.43 -6.35 -17.42
C GLU A 745 -7.23 -5.95 -16.16
N THR A 746 -8.21 -6.75 -15.78
CA THR A 746 -9.17 -6.40 -14.70
C THR A 746 -8.62 -6.82 -13.35
N VAL A 747 -8.43 -5.84 -12.45
CA VAL A 747 -8.02 -6.08 -11.06
C VAL A 747 -9.19 -6.68 -10.27
N LEU A 748 -8.99 -7.88 -9.73
CA LEU A 748 -10.01 -8.66 -9.00
C LEU A 748 -9.91 -8.46 -7.48
N GLN A 749 -8.68 -8.26 -6.98
CA GLN A 749 -8.39 -8.03 -5.56
C GLN A 749 -7.10 -7.23 -5.45
N THR A 750 -7.03 -6.34 -4.46
CA THR A 750 -5.81 -5.65 -3.99
C THR A 750 -5.65 -5.90 -2.48
N GLY A 751 -4.45 -5.68 -1.94
CA GLY A 751 -4.23 -5.71 -0.50
C GLY A 751 -2.77 -5.53 -0.10
N GLN A 752 -2.50 -5.69 1.20
CA GLN A 752 -1.15 -5.74 1.76
C GLN A 752 -0.83 -7.17 2.21
N ALA A 753 0.38 -7.64 1.96
CA ALA A 753 0.85 -8.96 2.39
C ALA A 753 1.15 -8.98 3.90
N VAL A 754 0.91 -10.11 4.56
CA VAL A 754 1.11 -10.28 6.00
C VAL A 754 2.50 -10.84 6.24
N ARG A 755 3.32 -10.18 7.05
CA ARG A 755 4.68 -10.65 7.37
C ARG A 755 4.65 -11.98 8.14
N SER A 756 5.15 -13.04 7.53
CA SER A 756 5.20 -14.41 8.09
C SER A 756 6.56 -14.76 8.70
N GLY A 757 7.63 -14.05 8.34
CA GLY A 757 8.97 -14.22 8.92
C GLY A 757 9.93 -13.09 8.55
N PRO A 758 11.22 -13.20 8.92
CA PRO A 758 12.25 -12.25 8.50
C PRO A 758 12.33 -12.17 6.97
N GLY A 759 12.04 -10.99 6.42
CA GLY A 759 11.94 -10.74 4.98
C GLY A 759 10.96 -11.65 4.23
N ALA A 760 9.94 -12.21 4.90
CA ALA A 760 8.99 -13.15 4.33
C ALA A 760 7.53 -12.73 4.58
N TRP A 761 6.70 -12.85 3.55
CA TRP A 761 5.32 -12.35 3.54
C TRP A 761 4.39 -13.35 2.86
N ASP A 762 3.20 -13.53 3.41
CA ASP A 762 2.16 -14.41 2.88
C ASP A 762 0.92 -13.61 2.47
N VAL A 763 0.23 -14.08 1.44
CA VAL A 763 -1.07 -13.59 0.98
C VAL A 763 -2.05 -14.76 0.89
N ASP A 764 -3.09 -14.73 1.71
CA ASP A 764 -4.13 -15.76 1.76
C ASP A 764 -5.22 -15.50 0.72
N LEU A 765 -5.37 -16.42 -0.23
CA LEU A 765 -6.47 -16.45 -1.19
C LEU A 765 -7.63 -17.21 -0.56
N LEU A 766 -8.55 -16.48 0.06
CA LEU A 766 -9.67 -17.05 0.80
C LEU A 766 -10.64 -17.83 -0.11
N PRO A 767 -11.29 -18.91 0.39
CA PRO A 767 -12.31 -19.67 -0.34
C PRO A 767 -13.41 -18.80 -1.00
N ALA A 768 -13.82 -17.73 -0.31
CA ALA A 768 -14.83 -16.79 -0.82
C ALA A 768 -14.33 -15.91 -1.97
N PHE A 769 -13.02 -15.78 -2.17
CA PHE A 769 -12.43 -15.16 -3.36
C PHE A 769 -12.23 -16.20 -4.47
N THR A 770 -11.61 -17.35 -4.16
CA THR A 770 -11.31 -18.39 -5.17
C THR A 770 -12.57 -19.00 -5.78
N ALA A 771 -13.70 -19.05 -5.05
CA ALA A 771 -15.00 -19.45 -5.57
C ALA A 771 -15.60 -18.50 -6.64
N ASN A 772 -15.11 -17.26 -6.75
CA ASN A 772 -15.52 -16.29 -7.77
C ASN A 772 -14.61 -16.28 -9.00
N LEU A 773 -13.54 -17.08 -9.02
CA LEU A 773 -12.63 -17.21 -10.15
C LEU A 773 -13.17 -18.23 -11.17
N SER A 774 -12.79 -18.07 -12.44
CA SER A 774 -13.07 -19.02 -13.52
C SER A 774 -11.83 -19.84 -13.84
N GLU A 775 -11.97 -20.94 -14.59
CA GLU A 775 -10.80 -21.69 -15.05
C GLU A 775 -9.97 -20.84 -16.04
N GLY A 776 -8.66 -20.74 -15.81
CA GLY A 776 -7.78 -19.90 -16.61
C GLY A 776 -6.46 -19.55 -15.91
N THR A 777 -5.65 -18.71 -16.55
CA THR A 777 -4.37 -18.23 -15.99
C THR A 777 -4.52 -16.78 -15.55
N TYR A 778 -4.23 -16.51 -14.28
CA TYR A 778 -4.29 -15.19 -13.64
C TYR A 778 -2.88 -14.64 -13.39
N ARG A 779 -2.76 -13.31 -13.26
CA ARG A 779 -1.50 -12.64 -12.92
C ARG A 779 -1.58 -12.08 -11.50
N PHE A 780 -0.65 -12.51 -10.65
CA PHE A 780 -0.39 -11.92 -9.35
C PHE A 780 0.74 -10.88 -9.51
N GLU A 781 0.53 -9.67 -9.04
CA GLU A 781 1.54 -8.62 -9.00
C GLU A 781 1.76 -8.18 -7.55
N ALA A 782 3.00 -7.81 -7.23
CA ALA A 782 3.37 -7.26 -5.94
C ALA A 782 4.35 -6.09 -6.09
N ALA A 783 4.28 -5.16 -5.15
CA ALA A 783 5.11 -3.99 -5.04
C ALA A 783 5.65 -3.88 -3.61
N ALA A 784 6.96 -3.70 -3.44
CA ALA A 784 7.60 -3.55 -2.15
C ALA A 784 8.31 -2.20 -2.07
N THR A 785 7.90 -1.38 -1.10
CA THR A 785 8.43 -0.04 -0.82
C THR A 785 9.09 -0.06 0.55
N SER A 786 10.30 0.48 0.69
CA SER A 786 10.93 0.61 2.02
C SER A 786 10.23 1.69 2.86
N THR A 787 10.15 1.49 4.17
CA THR A 787 9.74 2.56 5.11
C THR A 787 10.86 3.57 5.39
N GLU A 788 12.08 3.26 4.94
CA GLU A 788 13.33 4.02 5.11
C GLU A 788 13.82 4.62 3.77
N ALA A 789 13.25 4.20 2.63
CA ALA A 789 13.53 4.74 1.29
C ALA A 789 12.29 4.72 0.36
N SER A 790 11.96 5.85 -0.26
CA SER A 790 10.81 6.04 -1.17
C SER A 790 11.02 5.45 -2.58
N LEU A 791 11.65 4.27 -2.67
CA LEU A 791 11.76 3.50 -3.92
C LEU A 791 10.96 2.20 -3.81
N THR A 792 10.21 1.90 -4.86
CA THR A 792 9.41 0.68 -4.97
C THR A 792 10.03 -0.29 -5.98
N THR A 793 10.16 -1.56 -5.60
CA THR A 793 10.43 -2.66 -6.54
C THR A 793 9.18 -3.48 -6.80
N TYR A 794 9.09 -4.03 -8.01
CA TYR A 794 7.92 -4.75 -8.49
C TYR A 794 8.28 -6.19 -8.85
N ALA A 795 7.38 -7.11 -8.54
CA ALA A 795 7.45 -8.50 -8.99
C ALA A 795 6.08 -8.92 -9.54
N ASN A 796 6.07 -9.81 -10.53
CA ASN A 796 4.84 -10.44 -10.99
C ASN A 796 5.04 -11.92 -11.29
N ARG A 797 3.96 -12.70 -11.19
CA ARG A 797 3.95 -14.13 -11.47
C ARG A 797 2.56 -14.57 -11.90
N THR A 798 2.46 -15.55 -12.79
CA THR A 798 1.19 -16.19 -13.15
C THR A 798 0.90 -17.42 -12.31
N PHE A 799 -0.39 -17.74 -12.16
CA PHE A 799 -0.92 -18.97 -11.58
C PHE A 799 -2.16 -19.42 -12.34
N ASN A 800 -2.52 -20.70 -12.28
CA ASN A 800 -3.75 -21.18 -12.91
C ASN A 800 -4.85 -21.41 -11.87
N VAL A 801 -6.10 -21.35 -12.33
CA VAL A 801 -7.29 -21.73 -11.59
C VAL A 801 -7.96 -22.92 -12.26
N THR A 802 -8.39 -23.90 -11.49
CA THR A 802 -8.96 -25.17 -11.96
C THR A 802 -10.19 -25.61 -11.15
N SER A 803 -11.12 -26.32 -11.78
CA SER A 803 -12.19 -27.03 -11.08
C SER A 803 -11.68 -28.37 -10.52
N SER A 804 -12.27 -28.86 -9.42
CA SER A 804 -11.96 -30.18 -8.86
C SER A 804 -12.98 -31.24 -9.29
N THR A 805 -12.51 -32.33 -9.89
CA THR A 805 -13.35 -33.48 -10.25
C THR A 805 -13.75 -34.30 -9.02
N ASP A 806 -14.86 -35.03 -9.15
CA ASP A 806 -15.30 -36.02 -8.17
C ASP A 806 -15.23 -37.42 -8.79
N ILE A 807 -14.70 -38.38 -8.04
CA ILE A 807 -14.32 -39.73 -8.50
C ILE A 807 -14.64 -40.83 -7.48
N VAL A 808 -15.29 -40.48 -6.37
CA VAL A 808 -15.60 -41.41 -5.28
C VAL A 808 -17.07 -41.79 -5.36
N PRO A 809 -17.42 -43.08 -5.51
CA PRO A 809 -18.81 -43.49 -5.48
C PRO A 809 -19.50 -43.17 -4.14
N PRO A 810 -20.81 -42.86 -4.16
CA PRO A 810 -21.60 -42.71 -2.94
C PRO A 810 -21.74 -44.05 -2.21
N THR A 811 -22.36 -44.04 -1.04
CA THR A 811 -22.63 -45.23 -0.21
C THR A 811 -24.11 -45.33 0.13
N SER A 812 -24.64 -46.56 0.24
CA SER A 812 -26.01 -46.79 0.73
C SER A 812 -26.21 -48.11 1.48
N ALA A 813 -27.25 -48.17 2.31
CA ALA A 813 -27.74 -49.38 2.96
C ALA A 813 -29.26 -49.35 3.17
N ILE A 814 -29.89 -50.54 3.12
CA ILE A 814 -31.31 -50.71 3.45
C ILE A 814 -31.49 -50.77 4.97
N ASP A 815 -32.47 -50.03 5.49
CA ASP A 815 -32.81 -50.03 6.92
C ASP A 815 -33.48 -51.35 7.35
N ALA A 816 -33.29 -51.76 8.61
CA ALA A 816 -33.73 -53.06 9.11
C ALA A 816 -35.26 -53.30 9.00
N LEU A 817 -35.64 -54.45 8.43
CA LEU A 817 -37.05 -54.78 8.16
C LEU A 817 -37.85 -55.09 9.44
N PRO A 818 -39.14 -54.69 9.54
CA PRO A 818 -39.96 -54.89 10.75
C PRO A 818 -40.21 -56.35 11.15
N SER A 819 -40.21 -57.26 10.18
CA SER A 819 -40.40 -58.70 10.37
C SER A 819 -39.73 -59.48 9.23
N TYR A 820 -39.15 -60.65 9.52
CA TYR A 820 -38.57 -61.49 8.47
C TYR A 820 -39.67 -62.11 7.59
N TRP A 821 -40.66 -62.79 8.18
CA TRP A 821 -41.80 -63.32 7.44
C TRP A 821 -42.92 -62.29 7.32
N ILE A 822 -43.63 -62.30 6.19
CA ILE A 822 -44.88 -61.57 5.94
C ILE A 822 -45.93 -62.49 5.29
N ARG A 823 -47.22 -62.19 5.50
CA ARG A 823 -48.38 -62.96 4.97
C ARG A 823 -49.03 -62.33 3.73
N GLY A 824 -48.28 -61.49 3.02
CA GLY A 824 -48.75 -60.66 1.92
C GLY A 824 -47.93 -59.39 1.83
N GLY A 825 -47.63 -58.96 0.60
CA GLY A 825 -46.84 -57.76 0.34
C GLY A 825 -47.62 -56.44 0.42
N PRO A 826 -46.94 -55.30 0.19
CA PRO A 826 -45.54 -55.17 -0.24
C PRO A 826 -44.52 -55.27 0.91
N PHE A 827 -43.26 -55.55 0.58
CA PHE A 827 -42.12 -55.26 1.44
C PHE A 827 -41.92 -53.73 1.49
N VAL A 828 -41.80 -53.16 2.68
CA VAL A 828 -41.63 -51.71 2.86
C VAL A 828 -40.38 -51.43 3.67
N PHE A 829 -39.50 -50.57 3.13
CA PHE A 829 -38.23 -50.19 3.75
C PHE A 829 -37.78 -48.78 3.32
N GLN A 830 -36.82 -48.24 4.06
CA GLN A 830 -36.08 -47.03 3.69
C GLN A 830 -34.65 -47.40 3.27
N VAL A 831 -33.99 -46.51 2.54
CA VAL A 831 -32.55 -46.55 2.32
C VAL A 831 -31.90 -45.30 2.92
N THR A 832 -30.87 -45.53 3.73
CA THR A 832 -29.90 -44.50 4.08
C THR A 832 -28.84 -44.44 2.98
N ALA A 833 -28.61 -43.28 2.37
CA ALA A 833 -27.58 -43.07 1.36
C ALA A 833 -26.85 -41.74 1.56
N THR A 834 -25.55 -41.73 1.33
CA THR A 834 -24.63 -40.61 1.62
C THR A 834 -23.54 -40.48 0.56
N ASP A 835 -23.12 -39.25 0.32
CA ASP A 835 -22.03 -38.88 -0.59
C ASP A 835 -21.27 -37.69 0.00
N ASP A 836 -19.95 -37.65 -0.20
CA ASP A 836 -19.06 -36.68 0.45
C ASP A 836 -18.80 -35.41 -0.40
N LYS A 837 -19.21 -35.36 -1.68
CA LYS A 837 -18.85 -34.25 -2.58
C LYS A 837 -19.92 -33.84 -3.60
N SER A 838 -20.37 -34.71 -4.50
CA SER A 838 -21.31 -34.33 -5.57
C SER A 838 -22.78 -34.64 -5.26
N GLY A 839 -23.06 -35.42 -4.22
CA GLY A 839 -24.40 -35.68 -3.69
C GLY A 839 -25.13 -36.83 -4.38
N VAL A 840 -25.90 -37.61 -3.61
CA VAL A 840 -26.66 -38.77 -4.13
C VAL A 840 -27.79 -38.31 -5.07
N ALA A 841 -27.69 -38.66 -6.35
CA ALA A 841 -28.65 -38.32 -7.40
C ALA A 841 -29.67 -39.43 -7.68
N LEU A 842 -29.34 -40.70 -7.40
CA LEU A 842 -30.23 -41.85 -7.59
C LEU A 842 -29.89 -42.97 -6.60
N VAL A 843 -30.92 -43.66 -6.11
CA VAL A 843 -30.83 -44.94 -5.40
C VAL A 843 -31.69 -45.96 -6.14
N GLU A 844 -31.12 -47.11 -6.50
CA GLU A 844 -31.81 -48.24 -7.10
C GLU A 844 -31.88 -49.42 -6.11
N ILE A 845 -32.98 -50.18 -6.13
CA ILE A 845 -33.14 -51.42 -5.36
C ILE A 845 -33.05 -52.61 -6.31
N HIS A 846 -32.10 -53.52 -6.03
CA HIS A 846 -32.03 -54.83 -6.68
C HIS A 846 -32.68 -55.90 -5.79
N GLN A 847 -33.38 -56.87 -6.39
CA GLN A 847 -34.01 -58.00 -5.73
C GLN A 847 -33.52 -59.33 -6.30
N ALA A 848 -33.25 -60.30 -5.43
CA ALA A 848 -33.13 -61.72 -5.78
C ALA A 848 -34.16 -62.54 -5.01
N PHE A 849 -34.61 -63.65 -5.57
CA PHE A 849 -35.63 -64.54 -5.00
C PHE A 849 -35.15 -66.00 -4.97
N SER A 850 -35.62 -66.75 -3.98
CA SER A 850 -35.41 -68.20 -3.83
C SER A 850 -36.63 -68.86 -3.19
N ALA A 851 -37.22 -69.85 -3.85
CA ALA A 851 -38.41 -70.54 -3.33
C ALA A 851 -38.08 -71.46 -2.14
N ASP A 852 -36.92 -72.11 -2.14
CA ASP A 852 -36.45 -73.03 -1.10
C ASP A 852 -35.47 -72.37 -0.10
N GLY A 853 -34.84 -71.26 -0.49
CA GLY A 853 -33.77 -70.58 0.24
C GLY A 853 -32.36 -71.03 -0.13
N THR A 854 -32.23 -72.02 -1.03
CA THR A 854 -30.95 -72.56 -1.51
C THR A 854 -30.62 -72.07 -2.93
N ASP A 855 -31.56 -72.16 -3.88
CA ASP A 855 -31.34 -71.72 -5.26
C ASP A 855 -31.85 -70.29 -5.45
N TRP A 856 -30.94 -69.34 -5.65
CA TRP A 856 -31.22 -67.89 -5.73
C TRP A 856 -31.13 -67.35 -7.16
N SER A 857 -32.08 -66.50 -7.55
CA SER A 857 -32.04 -65.77 -8.82
C SER A 857 -30.91 -64.74 -8.87
N THR A 858 -30.46 -64.36 -10.06
CA THR A 858 -29.63 -63.17 -10.25
C THR A 858 -30.37 -61.91 -9.78
N PRO A 859 -29.73 -60.95 -9.08
CA PRO A 859 -30.39 -59.72 -8.65
C PRO A 859 -30.83 -58.84 -9.84
N VAL A 860 -32.07 -58.35 -9.81
CA VAL A 860 -32.66 -57.46 -10.84
C VAL A 860 -33.22 -56.19 -10.21
N VAL A 861 -33.15 -55.05 -10.90
CA VAL A 861 -33.71 -53.78 -10.39
C VAL A 861 -35.24 -53.86 -10.32
N VAL A 862 -35.81 -53.53 -9.15
CA VAL A 862 -37.25 -53.57 -8.86
C VAL A 862 -37.84 -52.20 -8.44
N GLY A 863 -37.01 -51.21 -8.18
CA GLY A 863 -37.44 -49.84 -7.89
C GLY A 863 -36.27 -48.86 -7.88
N ASN A 864 -36.54 -47.57 -8.00
CA ASN A 864 -35.56 -46.51 -7.83
C ASN A 864 -36.19 -45.21 -7.27
N ALA A 865 -35.37 -44.33 -6.72
CA ALA A 865 -35.77 -43.04 -6.17
C ALA A 865 -34.62 -42.01 -6.33
N SER A 866 -34.96 -40.79 -6.74
CA SER A 866 -33.98 -39.72 -7.08
C SER A 866 -33.95 -38.56 -6.07
N SER A 867 -34.57 -38.73 -4.90
CA SER A 867 -34.54 -37.75 -3.81
C SER A 867 -34.91 -38.40 -2.46
N PRO A 868 -34.39 -37.88 -1.33
CA PRO A 868 -34.76 -38.38 -0.01
C PRO A 868 -36.17 -37.90 0.42
N PRO A 869 -36.87 -38.65 1.29
CA PRO A 869 -36.48 -39.96 1.85
C PRO A 869 -36.59 -41.07 0.80
N PHE A 870 -35.54 -41.91 0.70
CA PHE A 870 -35.46 -42.99 -0.27
C PHE A 870 -36.32 -44.19 0.19
N ALA A 871 -37.64 -44.03 0.08
CA ALA A 871 -38.66 -44.96 0.54
C ALA A 871 -39.08 -45.95 -0.56
N PHE A 872 -39.14 -47.24 -0.23
CA PHE A 872 -39.48 -48.31 -1.18
C PHE A 872 -40.64 -49.19 -0.69
N SER A 873 -41.44 -49.66 -1.65
CA SER A 873 -42.64 -50.47 -1.44
C SER A 873 -42.72 -51.54 -2.54
N ILE A 874 -41.99 -52.63 -2.38
CA ILE A 874 -41.80 -53.66 -3.42
C ILE A 874 -42.81 -54.80 -3.24
N SER A 875 -43.60 -55.09 -4.27
CA SER A 875 -44.56 -56.20 -4.24
C SER A 875 -43.89 -57.54 -4.59
N PRO A 876 -44.07 -58.60 -3.78
CA PRO A 876 -43.56 -59.94 -4.09
C PRO A 876 -44.29 -60.52 -5.31
N SER A 877 -43.63 -60.47 -6.47
CA SER A 877 -44.18 -60.92 -7.76
C SER A 877 -43.84 -62.37 -8.11
N GLN A 878 -43.03 -63.04 -7.28
CA GLN A 878 -42.44 -64.36 -7.59
C GLN A 878 -43.05 -65.51 -6.75
N GLY A 879 -44.02 -65.20 -5.88
CA GLY A 879 -44.68 -66.15 -4.99
C GLY A 879 -44.00 -66.28 -3.62
N ASP A 880 -44.45 -67.27 -2.86
CA ASP A 880 -43.94 -67.56 -1.52
C ASP A 880 -42.51 -68.11 -1.58
N GLY A 881 -41.71 -67.82 -0.54
CA GLY A 881 -40.27 -68.01 -0.55
C GLY A 881 -39.51 -66.79 -0.02
N ARG A 882 -38.20 -66.77 -0.21
CA ARG A 882 -37.27 -65.78 0.35
C ARG A 882 -36.83 -64.75 -0.70
N TYR A 883 -36.66 -63.52 -0.26
CA TYR A 883 -36.32 -62.34 -1.05
C TYR A 883 -35.14 -61.61 -0.42
N ARG A 884 -34.11 -61.29 -1.21
CA ARG A 884 -32.95 -60.47 -0.85
C ARG A 884 -33.00 -59.15 -1.57
N PHE A 885 -32.62 -58.08 -0.89
CA PHE A 885 -32.60 -56.73 -1.41
C PHE A 885 -31.21 -56.10 -1.25
N TRP A 886 -30.83 -55.29 -2.23
CA TRP A 886 -29.62 -54.45 -2.20
C TRP A 886 -29.98 -53.03 -2.61
N SER A 887 -29.40 -52.02 -1.97
CA SER A 887 -29.44 -50.64 -2.46
C SER A 887 -28.16 -50.29 -3.21
N ILE A 888 -28.28 -49.57 -4.33
CA ILE A 888 -27.17 -49.10 -5.16
C ILE A 888 -27.35 -47.62 -5.44
N ALA A 889 -26.47 -46.79 -4.89
CA ALA A 889 -26.47 -45.35 -5.09
C ALA A 889 -25.61 -44.92 -6.29
N ARG A 890 -25.98 -43.78 -6.86
CA ARG A 890 -25.24 -43.00 -7.88
C ARG A 890 -25.24 -41.53 -7.49
N ASP A 891 -24.12 -40.85 -7.67
CA ASP A 891 -23.95 -39.42 -7.37
C ASP A 891 -24.28 -38.52 -8.58
N ALA A 892 -24.07 -37.21 -8.45
CA ALA A 892 -24.24 -36.27 -9.56
C ALA A 892 -23.06 -36.25 -10.56
N ALA A 893 -21.86 -36.71 -10.16
CA ALA A 893 -20.70 -36.83 -11.04
C ALA A 893 -20.77 -38.05 -11.99
N GLY A 894 -21.60 -39.04 -11.67
CA GLY A 894 -21.85 -40.27 -12.43
C GLY A 894 -21.23 -41.55 -11.82
N ASN A 895 -20.54 -41.45 -10.68
CA ASN A 895 -19.98 -42.59 -9.94
C ASN A 895 -21.10 -43.45 -9.33
N VAL A 896 -20.83 -44.75 -9.12
CA VAL A 896 -21.88 -45.75 -8.76
C VAL A 896 -21.33 -46.79 -7.79
N GLU A 897 -22.14 -47.19 -6.81
CA GLU A 897 -21.83 -48.35 -5.96
C GLU A 897 -21.70 -49.65 -6.78
N SER A 898 -20.70 -50.46 -6.45
CA SER A 898 -20.53 -51.79 -7.06
C SER A 898 -21.39 -52.81 -6.32
N LEU A 899 -22.41 -53.35 -7.00
CA LEU A 899 -23.21 -54.47 -6.49
C LEU A 899 -22.34 -55.70 -6.15
N ALA A 900 -21.20 -55.89 -6.82
CA ALA A 900 -20.24 -56.96 -6.53
C ALA A 900 -19.39 -56.72 -5.26
N ALA A 901 -19.45 -55.52 -4.67
CA ALA A 901 -18.82 -55.18 -3.40
C ALA A 901 -19.80 -55.22 -2.20
N LYS A 902 -21.10 -55.36 -2.46
CA LYS A 902 -22.14 -55.51 -1.42
C LYS A 902 -22.15 -56.95 -0.86
N SER A 903 -22.87 -57.17 0.24
CA SER A 903 -23.00 -58.51 0.83
C SER A 903 -23.66 -59.50 -0.15
N PRO A 904 -23.16 -60.74 -0.32
CA PRO A 904 -23.82 -61.76 -1.14
C PRO A 904 -25.17 -62.23 -0.58
N THR A 905 -25.54 -61.82 0.65
CA THR A 905 -26.83 -62.13 1.28
C THR A 905 -27.85 -60.99 1.21
N GLY A 906 -27.58 -59.92 0.44
CA GLY A 906 -28.38 -58.70 0.49
C GLY A 906 -27.95 -57.76 1.62
N ASP A 907 -28.36 -56.51 1.50
CA ASP A 907 -28.39 -55.53 2.58
C ASP A 907 -29.59 -55.81 3.52
N ALA A 908 -30.67 -56.43 2.98
CA ALA A 908 -31.79 -56.98 3.73
C ALA A 908 -32.32 -58.30 3.12
N GLU A 909 -32.91 -59.17 3.95
CA GLU A 909 -33.59 -60.41 3.54
C GLU A 909 -34.93 -60.58 4.28
N SER A 910 -35.97 -61.07 3.58
CA SER A 910 -37.31 -61.34 4.11
C SER A 910 -37.98 -62.49 3.35
N GLY A 911 -38.97 -63.16 3.95
CA GLY A 911 -39.76 -64.21 3.33
C GLY A 911 -41.25 -63.86 3.21
N LEU A 912 -41.87 -64.26 2.11
CA LEU A 912 -43.33 -64.31 1.97
C LEU A 912 -43.81 -65.74 2.26
N ASP A 913 -44.83 -65.88 3.10
CA ASP A 913 -45.55 -67.13 3.33
C ASP A 913 -47.05 -66.86 3.49
N THR A 914 -47.84 -67.35 2.54
CA THR A 914 -49.30 -67.24 2.47
C THR A 914 -50.00 -68.59 2.62
N ALA A 915 -49.24 -69.67 2.85
CA ALA A 915 -49.81 -70.98 3.16
C ALA A 915 -50.67 -70.90 4.43
N THR A 916 -51.62 -71.80 4.59
CA THR A 916 -52.32 -71.98 5.86
C THR A 916 -51.96 -73.37 6.39
N PRO A 917 -51.41 -73.47 7.61
CA PRO A 917 -50.95 -74.74 8.14
C PRO A 917 -52.13 -75.66 8.40
N LEU A 918 -51.88 -76.97 8.33
CA LEU A 918 -52.89 -78.00 8.50
C LEU A 918 -52.62 -78.81 9.76
N SER A 919 -53.69 -79.24 10.43
CA SER A 919 -53.62 -80.25 11.49
C SER A 919 -54.68 -81.32 11.31
N ALA A 920 -54.49 -82.46 11.95
CA ALA A 920 -55.51 -83.50 12.06
C ALA A 920 -55.31 -84.33 13.34
N LEU A 921 -56.40 -84.62 14.04
CA LEU A 921 -56.41 -85.51 15.20
C LEU A 921 -56.47 -87.00 14.84
N GLY A 922 -55.72 -87.82 15.58
CA GLY A 922 -55.89 -89.27 15.59
C GLY A 922 -57.06 -89.69 16.49
N PRO A 923 -58.03 -90.48 16.01
CA PRO A 923 -59.12 -90.98 16.84
C PRO A 923 -58.65 -92.05 17.85
N PRO A 924 -59.19 -92.06 19.08
CA PRO A 924 -58.85 -93.04 20.10
C PRO A 924 -59.48 -94.41 19.82
N THR A 925 -58.96 -95.45 20.48
CA THR A 925 -59.45 -96.82 20.31
C THR A 925 -60.82 -97.01 20.98
N GLY A 926 -61.86 -97.23 20.17
CA GLY A 926 -63.23 -97.48 20.63
C GLY A 926 -64.07 -96.22 20.82
N TYR A 927 -65.38 -96.33 20.60
CA TYR A 927 -66.29 -95.18 20.76
C TYR A 927 -66.64 -94.91 22.23
N TRP A 928 -66.97 -95.95 23.00
CA TRP A 928 -67.29 -95.83 24.42
C TRP A 928 -66.02 -95.93 25.27
N GLN A 929 -65.74 -94.91 26.08
CA GLN A 929 -64.54 -94.78 26.88
C GLN A 929 -64.88 -94.99 28.38
N PRO A 930 -64.39 -96.06 29.03
CA PRO A 930 -64.77 -96.44 30.39
C PRO A 930 -63.92 -95.79 31.50
N SER A 931 -62.95 -94.95 31.15
CA SER A 931 -61.98 -94.38 32.08
C SER A 931 -61.53 -92.97 31.67
N THR A 932 -60.84 -92.27 32.56
CA THR A 932 -60.29 -90.91 32.37
C THR A 932 -58.81 -90.91 32.76
N PRO A 933 -57.94 -90.11 32.12
CA PRO A 933 -58.19 -89.22 30.98
C PRO A 933 -58.10 -89.93 29.62
N LEU A 934 -58.66 -89.30 28.60
CA LEU A 934 -58.42 -89.59 27.19
C LEU A 934 -57.07 -89.01 26.76
N SER A 935 -56.26 -89.78 26.03
CA SER A 935 -55.09 -89.27 25.30
C SER A 935 -55.49 -88.90 23.87
N VAL A 936 -55.06 -87.74 23.40
CA VAL A 936 -55.39 -87.19 22.08
C VAL A 936 -54.11 -86.65 21.44
N SER A 937 -53.79 -87.09 20.22
CA SER A 937 -52.62 -86.64 19.47
C SER A 937 -53.03 -85.97 18.16
N SER A 938 -52.33 -84.88 17.82
CA SER A 938 -52.41 -84.22 16.53
C SER A 938 -51.16 -84.51 15.70
N ILE A 939 -51.34 -84.75 14.41
CA ILE A 939 -50.33 -84.39 13.42
C ILE A 939 -50.60 -82.96 12.94
N ALA A 940 -49.57 -82.28 12.45
CA ALA A 940 -49.69 -81.01 11.77
C ALA A 940 -48.52 -80.84 10.78
N SER A 941 -48.73 -80.01 9.76
CA SER A 941 -47.73 -79.67 8.75
C SER A 941 -47.91 -78.22 8.29
N ASP A 942 -46.80 -77.63 7.88
CA ASP A 942 -46.76 -76.35 7.18
C ASP A 942 -45.72 -76.44 6.06
N ASP A 943 -46.00 -75.83 4.92
CA ASP A 943 -45.18 -75.91 3.70
C ASP A 943 -44.38 -74.60 3.43
N GLY A 944 -44.38 -73.65 4.38
CA GLY A 944 -43.78 -72.32 4.23
C GLY A 944 -42.86 -71.94 5.39
N SER A 945 -43.33 -71.07 6.29
CA SER A 945 -42.54 -70.50 7.41
C SER A 945 -42.29 -71.48 8.56
N GLY A 946 -43.04 -72.59 8.61
CA GLY A 946 -42.98 -73.64 9.62
C GLY A 946 -44.01 -73.45 10.75
N LEU A 947 -44.38 -74.55 11.41
CA LEU A 947 -45.37 -74.53 12.49
C LEU A 947 -44.88 -73.76 13.73
N ALA A 948 -45.68 -72.81 14.21
CA ALA A 948 -45.51 -72.15 15.50
C ALA A 948 -46.32 -72.81 16.62
N SER A 949 -47.53 -73.31 16.35
CA SER A 949 -48.32 -74.05 17.35
C SER A 949 -49.45 -74.93 16.79
N VAL A 950 -49.97 -75.82 17.66
CA VAL A 950 -51.23 -76.55 17.49
C VAL A 950 -52.07 -76.45 18.77
N GLN A 951 -53.37 -76.16 18.64
CA GLN A 951 -54.33 -76.01 19.73
C GLN A 951 -55.45 -77.05 19.63
N LEU A 952 -55.74 -77.76 20.73
CA LEU A 952 -56.86 -78.70 20.83
C LEU A 952 -58.11 -77.99 21.36
N PHE A 953 -59.26 -78.29 20.77
CA PHE A 953 -60.60 -77.88 21.19
C PHE A 953 -61.50 -79.10 21.46
N ALA A 954 -62.48 -78.95 22.36
CA ALA A 954 -63.48 -79.96 22.67
C ALA A 954 -64.89 -79.38 22.81
N SER A 955 -65.92 -80.16 22.46
CA SER A 955 -67.35 -79.87 22.64
C SER A 955 -68.04 -81.06 23.30
N TYR A 956 -69.08 -80.82 24.09
CA TYR A 956 -69.80 -81.83 24.87
C TYR A 956 -71.30 -81.85 24.57
N SER A 957 -71.93 -83.02 24.71
CA SER A 957 -73.39 -83.21 24.68
C SER A 957 -73.83 -84.33 25.60
N ALA A 958 -74.84 -84.07 26.45
CA ALA A 958 -75.42 -85.08 27.34
C ALA A 958 -76.44 -85.99 26.65
N ASP A 959 -77.14 -85.49 25.62
CA ASP A 959 -78.19 -86.20 24.87
C ASP A 959 -77.73 -86.67 23.47
N GLY A 960 -76.58 -86.19 23.00
CA GLY A 960 -76.06 -86.36 21.64
C GLY A 960 -76.67 -85.41 20.61
N VAL A 961 -77.59 -84.53 21.00
CA VAL A 961 -78.36 -83.65 20.11
C VAL A 961 -78.00 -82.18 20.35
N SER A 962 -77.95 -81.76 21.62
CA SER A 962 -77.57 -80.41 22.03
C SER A 962 -76.10 -80.37 22.44
N TRP A 963 -75.29 -79.66 21.66
CA TRP A 963 -73.83 -79.58 21.78
C TRP A 963 -73.37 -78.21 22.30
N THR A 964 -72.35 -78.18 23.15
CA THR A 964 -71.68 -76.93 23.54
C THR A 964 -70.89 -76.34 22.38
N ALA A 965 -70.60 -75.04 22.42
CA ALA A 965 -69.56 -74.47 21.56
C ALA A 965 -68.21 -75.18 21.82
N PRO A 966 -67.33 -75.33 20.80
CA PRO A 966 -65.97 -75.84 21.00
C PRO A 966 -65.17 -74.92 21.92
N ALA A 967 -64.67 -75.45 23.03
CA ALA A 967 -63.81 -74.76 23.99
C ALA A 967 -62.36 -75.27 23.88
N SER A 968 -61.38 -74.38 24.01
CA SER A 968 -59.97 -74.76 23.98
C SER A 968 -59.61 -75.65 25.18
N VAL A 969 -59.00 -76.80 24.91
CA VAL A 969 -58.38 -77.70 25.90
C VAL A 969 -56.94 -77.25 26.21
N GLY A 970 -56.21 -76.77 25.22
CA GLY A 970 -54.85 -76.23 25.40
C GLY A 970 -54.03 -76.21 24.11
N THR A 971 -52.84 -75.61 24.18
CA THR A 971 -51.94 -75.38 23.04
C THR A 971 -50.58 -76.06 23.24
N ARG A 972 -49.89 -76.34 22.13
CA ARG A 972 -48.53 -76.89 22.04
C ARG A 972 -47.75 -76.12 20.98
N THR A 973 -46.58 -75.58 21.33
CA THR A 973 -45.72 -74.79 20.42
C THR A 973 -44.59 -75.61 19.78
N SER A 974 -44.60 -76.92 19.97
CA SER A 974 -43.65 -77.86 19.38
C SER A 974 -44.23 -79.28 19.39
N GLY A 975 -43.78 -80.12 18.45
CA GLY A 975 -44.16 -81.53 18.38
C GLY A 975 -43.39 -82.42 19.37
N PRO A 976 -43.91 -83.61 19.73
CA PRO A 976 -45.19 -84.17 19.29
C PRO A 976 -46.38 -83.46 19.95
N PHE A 977 -47.43 -83.19 19.16
CA PHE A 977 -48.58 -82.40 19.59
C PHE A 977 -49.58 -83.25 20.37
N GLU A 978 -49.20 -83.64 21.59
CA GLU A 978 -49.97 -84.53 22.47
C GLU A 978 -50.72 -83.78 23.59
N PHE A 979 -51.94 -84.22 23.84
CA PHE A 979 -52.89 -83.66 24.78
C PHE A 979 -53.54 -84.76 25.63
N THR A 980 -53.96 -84.40 26.84
CA THR A 980 -54.77 -85.25 27.71
C THR A 980 -56.05 -84.51 28.10
N PHE A 981 -57.17 -85.21 28.11
CA PHE A 981 -58.49 -84.65 28.37
C PHE A 981 -59.25 -85.49 29.39
N GLY A 982 -59.69 -84.87 30.49
CA GLY A 982 -60.62 -85.48 31.45
C GLY A 982 -62.06 -85.14 31.10
N TRP A 983 -63.01 -86.00 31.49
CA TRP A 983 -64.45 -85.82 31.22
C TRP A 983 -65.07 -84.71 32.09
N THR A 984 -64.74 -83.45 31.77
CA THR A 984 -65.06 -82.26 32.58
C THR A 984 -66.54 -82.01 32.80
N MET A 985 -67.42 -82.57 31.97
CA MET A 985 -68.87 -82.37 32.02
C MET A 985 -69.65 -83.64 32.43
N GLY A 986 -68.95 -84.74 32.77
CA GLY A 986 -69.55 -86.03 33.13
C GLY A 986 -69.78 -86.97 31.95
N GLU A 987 -70.67 -87.95 32.14
CA GLU A 987 -71.07 -88.95 31.14
C GLU A 987 -71.92 -88.33 30.03
N GLY A 988 -71.74 -88.80 28.79
CA GLY A 988 -72.30 -88.17 27.60
C GLY A 988 -71.37 -88.38 26.40
N ARG A 989 -71.33 -87.43 25.47
CA ARG A 989 -70.51 -87.49 24.26
C ARG A 989 -69.61 -86.27 24.12
N TYR A 990 -68.43 -86.47 23.56
CA TYR A 990 -67.42 -85.42 23.36
C TYR A 990 -66.89 -85.45 21.92
N ARG A 991 -66.69 -84.27 21.34
CA ARG A 991 -66.14 -84.02 20.00
C ARG A 991 -64.86 -83.20 20.10
N PHE A 992 -63.88 -83.46 19.23
CA PHE A 992 -62.56 -82.84 19.29
C PHE A 992 -62.09 -82.28 17.94
N TRP A 993 -61.25 -81.24 18.01
CA TRP A 993 -60.60 -80.58 16.86
C TRP A 993 -59.19 -80.10 17.20
N SER A 994 -58.21 -80.29 16.32
CA SER A 994 -56.94 -79.56 16.35
C SER A 994 -56.96 -78.33 15.44
N ILE A 995 -56.15 -77.31 15.75
CA ILE A 995 -56.00 -76.07 14.97
C ILE A 995 -54.52 -75.69 14.93
N ALA A 996 -53.92 -75.61 13.74
CA ALA A 996 -52.53 -75.18 13.55
C ALA A 996 -52.36 -73.66 13.40
N THR A 997 -51.13 -73.18 13.62
CA THR A 997 -50.65 -71.82 13.35
C THR A 997 -49.17 -71.86 12.98
N ASP A 998 -48.75 -71.11 11.96
CA ASP A 998 -47.37 -71.04 11.46
C ASP A 998 -46.59 -69.84 12.02
N VAL A 999 -45.34 -69.67 11.59
CA VAL A 999 -44.42 -68.63 12.05
C VAL A 999 -44.66 -67.26 11.37
N ALA A 1000 -45.23 -67.23 10.16
CA ALA A 1000 -45.74 -66.00 9.54
C ALA A 1000 -47.04 -65.50 10.22
N GLY A 1001 -47.75 -66.40 10.90
CA GLY A 1001 -48.98 -66.19 11.65
C GLY A 1001 -50.26 -66.57 10.89
N ASN A 1002 -50.24 -67.41 9.85
CA ASN A 1002 -51.48 -67.93 9.27
C ASN A 1002 -52.05 -69.02 10.21
N VAL A 1003 -53.39 -69.12 10.25
CA VAL A 1003 -54.10 -69.90 11.27
C VAL A 1003 -55.18 -70.76 10.62
N GLU A 1004 -55.21 -72.04 10.97
CA GLU A 1004 -56.20 -72.99 10.50
C GLU A 1004 -57.61 -72.63 11.02
N ALA A 1005 -58.60 -72.53 10.14
CA ALA A 1005 -59.94 -72.10 10.55
C ALA A 1005 -60.77 -73.27 11.14
N ILE A 1006 -61.20 -73.17 12.40
CA ILE A 1006 -62.06 -74.20 13.03
C ILE A 1006 -63.40 -74.40 12.32
N GLY A 1007 -63.89 -73.38 11.61
CA GLY A 1007 -65.07 -73.50 10.74
C GLY A 1007 -64.84 -74.29 9.43
N GLY A 1008 -63.57 -74.57 9.07
CA GLY A 1008 -63.21 -75.46 7.97
C GLY A 1008 -63.12 -76.94 8.37
N LYS A 1009 -63.20 -77.25 9.67
CA LYS A 1009 -63.17 -78.62 10.19
C LYS A 1009 -64.57 -79.26 10.20
N PRO A 1010 -64.69 -80.60 10.30
CA PRO A 1010 -65.99 -81.26 10.38
C PRO A 1010 -66.79 -80.82 11.61
N THR A 1011 -68.06 -80.42 11.43
CA THR A 1011 -68.95 -80.00 12.54
C THR A 1011 -69.31 -81.12 13.52
N THR A 1012 -69.00 -82.37 13.15
CA THR A 1012 -69.10 -83.58 13.96
C THR A 1012 -67.89 -83.83 14.88
N GLY A 1013 -66.91 -82.91 14.91
CA GLY A 1013 -65.57 -83.24 15.41
C GLY A 1013 -64.77 -83.97 14.34
N GLU A 1014 -63.43 -83.87 14.42
CA GLU A 1014 -62.53 -84.76 13.69
C GLU A 1014 -62.67 -86.20 14.22
N PHE A 1015 -63.02 -86.35 15.50
CA PHE A 1015 -63.66 -87.56 16.04
C PHE A 1015 -64.69 -87.23 17.14
N GLU A 1016 -65.59 -88.18 17.40
CA GLU A 1016 -66.56 -88.19 18.50
C GLU A 1016 -66.36 -89.47 19.34
N VAL A 1017 -66.45 -89.35 20.67
CA VAL A 1017 -66.48 -90.47 21.62
C VAL A 1017 -67.62 -90.32 22.61
N GLY A 1018 -68.16 -91.45 23.09
CA GLY A 1018 -69.06 -91.53 24.22
C GLY A 1018 -68.34 -91.92 25.51
N VAL A 1019 -68.88 -91.51 26.65
CA VAL A 1019 -68.40 -91.87 27.99
C VAL A 1019 -69.51 -92.58 28.72
N ASP A 1020 -69.23 -93.83 29.13
CA ASP A 1020 -70.11 -94.68 29.93
C ASP A 1020 -69.23 -95.43 30.93
N SER A 1021 -69.49 -95.22 32.22
CA SER A 1021 -68.79 -95.83 33.35
C SER A 1021 -69.67 -96.76 34.18
N VAL A 1022 -70.92 -96.99 33.77
CA VAL A 1022 -71.93 -97.73 34.55
C VAL A 1022 -72.00 -99.19 34.09
N ALA A 1023 -71.69 -100.11 35.00
CA ALA A 1023 -71.79 -101.54 34.71
C ALA A 1023 -73.27 -101.98 34.56
N PRO A 1024 -73.63 -102.78 33.51
CA PRO A 1024 -74.99 -103.23 33.29
C PRO A 1024 -75.45 -104.25 34.34
N THR A 1025 -76.77 -104.27 34.59
CA THR A 1025 -77.43 -105.23 35.50
C THR A 1025 -78.58 -105.95 34.78
N ALA A 1026 -78.98 -107.12 35.28
CA ALA A 1026 -79.98 -107.99 34.67
C ALA A 1026 -81.01 -108.47 35.71
N THR A 1027 -82.21 -108.80 35.23
CA THR A 1027 -83.36 -109.30 36.01
C THR A 1027 -84.05 -110.43 35.25
#